data_AF-A0A4D9EJ98-F1
#
_entry.id   AF-A0A4D9EJ98-F1
#
_cell.length_a   1.000
_cell.length_b   1.000
_cell.length_c   1.000
_cell.angle_alpha   90.00
_cell.angle_beta   90.00
_cell.angle_gamma   90.00
#
_symmetry.space_group_name_H-M   'P 1'
#
loop_
_entity.id
_entity.type
_entity.pdbx_description
1 polymer ?
#
loop_
_entity_poly.entity_id
_entity_poly.type
_entity_poly.pdbx_seq_one_letter_code
_entity_poly.pdbx_strand_id
1 'polypeptide(L)'
;MVYSQPHVYATIFTLSVLKACALDSYIAAVYEHSVILSEDTKIPVSPEDALMLMNKNMDVLEGAIKAAALQERLSCMARSNAIYVVANIGDKKPCNSSDPKCPSDGHYQYNTDVVFDSEGKLVARYHKYNLFVTETQFDYPKEPEFVTFNTSFGKFGIFTCADILFHDPAVVLVSKLQVDTVLFPTAWMNTLPLLSASQFHSAWAMGMGVNFLSANTRNSSLDMTGSGIYAPNGPRVFHYNTETENGHLLVAEINSHPRLSPTYPIAVNWSSYATSIKQFSPDDHDFSGVIYFDQFTFTELTKPEGNRTVCQKDLCCHLSYRMAEKQEDEVYVLGAFDGLHVVEGEYYLQICTLLKCKSRDLKTCGQPVATAHTSFDTFSLSGTFGTSYIFPEVLLTGVQLAPGEFQAFALDSYIAAVYEHSVILPDVTGSPVSSEDALTLMNKNMDVLEGAIKEAAQQGAHIIVTPEDGIYGWVFKRDTIFPYLEDIPDPQVNWIPCTDPERFAPAAVQERLSCMARNNSIYVVANIGDKKPCNSSDPKCPSNGHYQYNTNVVFDSEGKLVARYHKYNLFMSETQFDSPKEPEIVTFNTSFGKFGIFTCFDILFHDPAVTLVSKLHVDTVLFPTAWMNVLPHLTAIEFHSAWAMGMGVNFLAADTHNTSLAMTGSGIYAPDGPRAFHYNMETENGHLLVAELSSQPRLSPTYPSAINWSAYATSVKQFSPDDHNFSGVIFFDKFTFTELTKPEGNRTVCQKDLCCHLSYRMVEKQEDEVYVLGAFDGLHVVEGEYYLQICTLLKCKSTDLKTCGQPVATAHTRFEAFSLSGTFGTSYVFPEVLLSEVQLAPGEFQVLSDGRLISQSGASKPVLTVTLFGRWYEKDPP
;
A
#
# COMPACT_ATOMS: atom_id res chain seq x y z
N MET A 1 33.81 -24.89 46.48
CA MET A 1 34.27 -23.59 46.99
C MET A 1 33.97 -22.58 45.90
N VAL A 2 32.71 -22.16 45.69
CA VAL A 2 31.94 -21.12 46.40
C VAL A 2 32.76 -19.86 46.66
N TYR A 3 32.59 -18.85 45.80
CA TYR A 3 32.14 -17.49 46.12
C TYR A 3 32.03 -16.68 44.81
N SER A 4 30.87 -16.74 44.14
CA SER A 4 30.48 -15.74 43.15
C SER A 4 29.84 -14.57 43.89
N GLN A 5 30.50 -13.41 43.82
CA GLN A 5 30.12 -12.16 44.48
C GLN A 5 29.17 -11.36 43.57
N PRO A 6 28.11 -10.71 44.09
CA PRO A 6 27.36 -9.73 43.33
C PRO A 6 28.00 -8.34 43.49
N HIS A 7 28.18 -7.64 42.38
CA HIS A 7 28.53 -6.22 42.36
C HIS A 7 27.25 -5.36 42.51
N VAL A 8 27.40 -4.20 43.17
CA VAL A 8 26.34 -3.19 43.38
C VAL A 8 26.40 -2.17 42.23
N TYR A 9 25.33 -2.02 41.43
CA TYR A 9 25.25 -0.98 40.40
C TYR A 9 23.84 -0.35 40.20
N ALA A 10 23.88 0.87 39.66
CA ALA A 10 22.90 1.96 39.75
C ALA A 10 21.63 1.84 38.89
N THR A 11 20.57 2.52 39.33
CA THR A 11 19.33 2.80 38.59
C THR A 11 19.65 3.69 37.38
N ILE A 12 19.40 3.18 36.17
CA ILE A 12 19.57 3.92 34.91
C ILE A 12 18.26 4.63 34.60
N PHE A 13 18.30 5.95 34.48
CA PHE A 13 17.15 6.75 34.09
C PHE A 13 17.32 7.26 32.66
N THR A 14 16.37 6.94 31.78
CA THR A 14 16.32 7.35 30.37
C THR A 14 15.00 8.05 30.11
N LEU A 15 15.06 9.27 29.54
CA LEU A 15 13.91 10.20 29.49
C LEU A 15 13.37 10.35 28.07
N SER A 16 12.05 10.18 27.89
CA SER A 16 11.32 10.60 26.68
C SER A 16 10.16 11.54 27.03
N VAL A 17 9.91 12.54 26.18
CA VAL A 17 9.02 13.69 26.40
C VAL A 17 8.07 13.88 25.22
N LEU A 18 6.75 14.08 25.47
CA LEU A 18 5.71 14.15 24.43
C LEU A 18 4.61 15.22 24.72
N LYS A 19 4.22 16.01 23.70
CA LYS A 19 3.04 16.90 23.74
C LYS A 19 2.50 17.30 22.35
N ALA A 20 1.18 17.42 22.21
CA ALA A 20 0.48 17.77 20.97
C ALA A 20 0.67 19.24 20.52
N CYS A 21 1.03 19.45 19.24
CA CYS A 21 1.07 20.77 18.59
C CYS A 21 -0.04 20.96 17.54
N ALA A 22 -0.62 19.88 17.01
CA ALA A 22 -1.81 19.84 16.16
C ALA A 22 -2.43 18.43 16.24
N LEU A 23 -3.64 18.20 15.70
CA LEU A 23 -4.26 16.86 15.69
C LEU A 23 -3.41 15.80 14.94
N ASP A 24 -2.48 16.23 14.07
CA ASP A 24 -1.74 15.34 13.16
C ASP A 24 -0.25 15.15 13.52
N SER A 25 0.34 15.94 14.45
CA SER A 25 1.76 15.84 14.86
C SER A 25 2.02 16.21 16.32
N TYR A 26 3.16 15.75 16.86
CA TYR A 26 3.65 16.09 18.19
C TYR A 26 5.17 16.27 18.24
N ILE A 27 5.64 17.01 19.26
CA ILE A 27 7.07 17.17 19.51
C ILE A 27 7.53 16.04 20.44
N ALA A 28 8.50 15.27 19.97
CA ALA A 28 9.21 14.26 20.72
C ALA A 28 10.53 14.81 21.24
N ALA A 29 10.94 14.37 22.42
CA ALA A 29 12.31 14.54 22.88
C ALA A 29 12.86 13.28 23.54
N VAL A 30 14.16 13.04 23.36
CA VAL A 30 14.92 11.97 24.02
C VAL A 30 16.18 12.55 24.63
N TYR A 31 16.59 12.03 25.79
CA TYR A 31 17.81 12.47 26.46
C TYR A 31 18.82 11.32 26.58
N GLU A 32 19.99 11.51 26.00
CA GLU A 32 21.15 10.65 26.23
C GLU A 32 21.79 11.04 27.57
N HIS A 33 21.75 10.14 28.56
CA HIS A 33 22.11 10.49 29.93
C HIS A 33 23.49 9.96 30.33
N SER A 34 24.36 10.85 30.81
CA SER A 34 25.62 10.50 31.46
C SER A 34 25.36 10.17 32.93
N VAL A 35 25.16 8.87 33.19
CA VAL A 35 24.67 8.37 34.49
C VAL A 35 25.73 8.56 35.57
N ILE A 36 25.31 9.12 36.72
CA ILE A 36 26.13 9.15 37.92
C ILE A 36 26.04 7.77 38.57
N LEU A 37 27.11 6.98 38.42
CA LEU A 37 27.20 5.62 38.94
C LEU A 37 27.49 5.57 40.45
N SER A 38 27.05 4.50 41.11
CA SER A 38 27.41 4.20 42.50
C SER A 38 28.90 3.83 42.61
N GLU A 39 29.48 4.03 43.79
CA GLU A 39 30.78 3.42 44.11
C GLU A 39 30.66 1.89 44.13
N ASP A 40 31.70 1.21 43.64
CA ASP A 40 31.76 -0.25 43.65
C ASP A 40 31.94 -0.73 45.10
N THR A 41 30.87 -1.28 45.67
CA THR A 41 30.82 -1.74 47.06
C THR A 41 30.40 -3.20 47.12
N LYS A 42 30.97 -3.95 48.07
CA LYS A 42 30.65 -5.37 48.29
C LYS A 42 29.49 -5.60 49.26
N ILE A 43 29.01 -4.54 49.89
CA ILE A 43 27.96 -4.56 50.90
C ILE A 43 26.85 -3.64 50.38
N PRO A 44 25.57 -4.06 50.40
CA PRO A 44 24.47 -3.22 50.01
C PRO A 44 24.49 -1.88 50.76
N VAL A 45 24.34 -0.79 50.02
CA VAL A 45 24.21 0.56 50.58
C VAL A 45 22.88 0.73 51.32
N SER A 46 22.80 1.70 52.22
CA SER A 46 21.54 2.01 52.91
C SER A 46 20.48 2.54 51.92
N PRO A 47 19.17 2.37 52.19
CA PRO A 47 18.11 2.97 51.39
C PRO A 47 18.27 4.49 51.23
N GLU A 48 18.76 5.17 52.27
CA GLU A 48 19.01 6.61 52.25
C GLU A 48 20.14 6.99 51.28
N ASP A 49 21.25 6.24 51.26
CA ASP A 49 22.37 6.47 50.33
C ASP A 49 21.97 6.16 48.89
N ALA A 50 21.20 5.08 48.68
CA ALA A 50 20.65 4.72 47.38
C ALA A 50 19.73 5.83 46.85
N LEU A 51 18.83 6.34 47.70
CA LEU A 51 17.92 7.43 47.35
C LEU A 51 18.69 8.73 47.04
N MET A 52 19.76 9.01 47.79
CA MET A 52 20.61 10.17 47.52
C MET A 52 21.27 10.11 46.13
N LEU A 53 21.77 8.94 45.73
CA LEU A 53 22.33 8.74 44.40
C LEU A 53 21.26 8.86 43.29
N MET A 54 20.08 8.27 43.51
CA MET A 54 18.95 8.39 42.58
C MET A 54 18.54 9.85 42.42
N ASN A 55 18.44 10.62 43.51
CA ASN A 55 18.11 12.04 43.46
C ASN A 55 19.15 12.86 42.68
N LYS A 56 20.46 12.57 42.81
CA LYS A 56 21.49 13.24 42.00
C LYS A 56 21.28 13.04 40.50
N ASN A 57 20.89 11.84 40.08
CA ASN A 57 20.55 11.57 38.69
C ASN A 57 19.24 12.28 38.28
N MET A 58 18.22 12.25 39.14
CA MET A 58 16.96 12.94 38.92
C MET A 58 17.13 14.45 38.76
N ASP A 59 18.05 15.09 39.48
CA ASP A 59 18.34 16.53 39.34
C ASP A 59 18.84 16.88 37.92
N VAL A 60 19.69 16.01 37.33
CA VAL A 60 20.17 16.18 35.95
C VAL A 60 19.03 16.05 34.95
N LEU A 61 18.20 15.02 35.13
CA LEU A 61 17.05 14.76 34.26
C LEU A 61 15.96 15.81 34.38
N GLU A 62 15.73 16.34 35.58
CA GLU A 62 14.81 17.45 35.79
C GLU A 62 15.28 18.69 35.00
N GLY A 63 16.59 18.92 34.95
CA GLY A 63 17.21 19.90 34.06
C GLY A 63 16.88 19.65 32.59
N ALA A 64 17.02 18.41 32.11
CA ALA A 64 16.68 18.01 30.75
C ALA A 64 15.17 18.15 30.44
N ILE A 65 14.29 17.73 31.36
CA ILE A 65 12.82 17.90 31.25
C ILE A 65 12.47 19.39 31.14
N LYS A 66 13.05 20.22 32.02
CA LYS A 66 12.84 21.67 31.99
C LYS A 66 13.35 22.28 30.69
N ALA A 67 14.50 21.83 30.19
CA ALA A 67 15.07 22.29 28.93
C ALA A 67 14.23 21.87 27.72
N ALA A 68 13.74 20.63 27.67
CA ALA A 68 12.85 20.13 26.64
C ALA A 68 11.52 20.90 26.64
N ALA A 69 10.90 21.05 27.82
CA ALA A 69 9.70 21.86 28.00
C ALA A 69 9.94 23.34 27.66
N LEU A 70 11.15 23.87 27.86
CA LEU A 70 11.51 25.25 27.50
C LEU A 70 11.73 25.43 25.99
N GLN A 71 12.41 24.48 25.32
CA GLN A 71 12.58 24.48 23.86
C GLN A 71 11.21 24.35 23.15
N GLU A 72 10.31 23.52 23.69
CA GLU A 72 8.90 23.45 23.29
C GLU A 72 8.15 24.77 23.57
N ARG A 73 8.33 25.37 24.76
CA ARG A 73 7.68 26.64 25.15
C ARG A 73 8.13 27.88 24.37
N LEU A 74 9.32 27.87 23.79
CA LEU A 74 9.76 28.92 22.85
C LEU A 74 9.09 28.76 21.48
N SER A 75 8.65 27.55 21.12
CA SER A 75 7.81 27.28 19.94
C SER A 75 6.32 27.57 20.22
N CYS A 76 5.83 27.32 21.44
CA CYS A 76 4.45 27.57 21.87
C CYS A 76 4.41 28.24 23.27
N MET A 77 4.37 29.58 23.33
CA MET A 77 4.41 30.30 24.62
C MET A 77 3.16 30.05 25.51
N ALA A 78 3.44 29.52 26.71
CA ALA A 78 2.79 29.72 28.03
C ALA A 78 1.63 28.79 28.53
N ARG A 79 1.98 27.71 29.26
CA ARG A 79 1.53 27.37 30.66
C ARG A 79 2.29 26.14 31.21
N SER A 80 2.34 25.94 32.53
CA SER A 80 3.17 25.00 33.34
C SER A 80 3.28 23.56 32.80
N ASN A 81 4.43 23.29 32.14
CA ASN A 81 5.08 22.04 31.67
C ASN A 81 4.26 20.77 31.29
N ALA A 82 2.95 20.81 31.05
CA ALA A 82 2.13 19.64 30.63
C ALA A 82 2.82 18.71 29.60
N ILE A 83 3.45 17.61 30.06
CA ILE A 83 4.37 16.77 29.30
C ILE A 83 4.31 15.32 29.80
N TYR A 84 4.34 14.34 28.90
CA TYR A 84 4.53 12.93 29.32
C TYR A 84 5.99 12.70 29.69
N VAL A 85 6.23 11.90 30.73
CA VAL A 85 7.58 11.50 31.18
C VAL A 85 7.69 10.00 31.17
N VAL A 86 8.67 9.49 30.42
CA VAL A 86 9.07 8.09 30.40
C VAL A 86 10.36 7.95 31.20
N ALA A 87 10.46 6.93 32.04
CA ALA A 87 11.66 6.63 32.81
C ALA A 87 11.81 5.11 33.04
N ASN A 88 13.04 4.66 33.29
CA ASN A 88 13.34 3.30 33.72
C ASN A 88 13.78 3.31 35.20
N ILE A 89 13.22 2.39 36.00
CA ILE A 89 13.50 2.22 37.43
C ILE A 89 13.44 0.74 37.82
N GLY A 90 13.82 0.40 39.06
CA GLY A 90 13.60 -0.94 39.63
C GLY A 90 12.23 -1.05 40.32
N ASP A 91 11.47 -2.11 40.02
CA ASP A 91 10.25 -2.48 40.76
C ASP A 91 10.55 -3.66 41.69
N LYS A 92 9.99 -3.63 42.89
CA LYS A 92 10.14 -4.69 43.88
C LYS A 92 8.76 -5.16 44.32
N LYS A 93 8.46 -6.44 44.10
CA LYS A 93 7.18 -7.06 44.46
C LYS A 93 7.36 -8.17 45.49
N PRO A 94 6.95 -7.95 46.75
CA PRO A 94 6.97 -8.99 47.77
C PRO A 94 6.14 -10.22 47.34
N CYS A 95 6.66 -11.40 47.60
CA CYS A 95 5.97 -12.67 47.42
C CYS A 95 6.15 -13.54 48.66
N ASN A 96 5.45 -14.67 48.73
CA ASN A 96 5.57 -15.59 49.86
C ASN A 96 5.57 -17.05 49.35
N SER A 97 5.71 -17.99 50.27
CA SER A 97 5.79 -19.43 49.96
C SER A 97 4.53 -20.04 49.31
N SER A 98 3.43 -19.29 49.18
CA SER A 98 2.27 -19.73 48.41
C SER A 98 2.44 -19.52 46.90
N ASP A 99 3.38 -18.68 46.46
CA ASP A 99 3.79 -18.58 45.06
C ASP A 99 4.97 -19.53 44.81
N PRO A 100 4.79 -20.60 44.02
CA PRO A 100 5.83 -21.60 43.79
C PRO A 100 7.03 -21.07 43.01
N LYS A 101 6.92 -19.89 42.37
CA LYS A 101 8.00 -19.24 41.65
C LYS A 101 8.68 -18.12 42.45
N CYS A 102 8.27 -17.90 43.71
CA CYS A 102 8.82 -16.81 44.53
C CYS A 102 10.32 -17.03 44.79
N PRO A 103 11.18 -16.03 44.52
CA PRO A 103 12.60 -16.10 44.84
C PRO A 103 12.86 -16.36 46.33
N SER A 104 14.00 -16.94 46.65
CA SER A 104 14.34 -17.38 48.00
C SER A 104 14.51 -16.23 49.01
N ASP A 105 14.71 -15.00 48.51
CA ASP A 105 14.77 -13.76 49.28
C ASP A 105 13.39 -13.06 49.42
N GLY A 106 12.31 -13.71 48.98
CA GLY A 106 10.93 -13.35 49.29
C GLY A 106 10.33 -12.20 48.48
N HIS A 107 10.95 -11.83 47.36
CA HIS A 107 10.41 -10.80 46.47
C HIS A 107 10.93 -10.97 45.04
N TYR A 108 10.15 -10.49 44.08
CA TYR A 108 10.60 -10.28 42.71
C TYR A 108 11.22 -8.88 42.54
N GLN A 109 12.21 -8.79 41.66
CA GLN A 109 12.88 -7.55 41.27
C GLN A 109 12.85 -7.41 39.75
N TYR A 110 12.29 -6.32 39.23
CA TYR A 110 12.11 -6.13 37.79
C TYR A 110 12.78 -4.85 37.28
N ASN A 111 13.44 -4.95 36.12
CA ASN A 111 13.79 -3.81 35.29
C ASN A 111 12.50 -3.22 34.72
N THR A 112 12.16 -1.97 35.05
CA THR A 112 10.81 -1.45 34.90
C THR A 112 10.75 -0.09 34.23
N ASP A 113 10.12 -0.01 33.07
CA ASP A 113 9.73 1.26 32.48
C ASP A 113 8.43 1.77 33.11
N VAL A 114 8.36 3.07 33.36
CA VAL A 114 7.18 3.78 33.86
C VAL A 114 6.89 5.00 33.00
N VAL A 115 5.61 5.26 32.76
CA VAL A 115 5.15 6.44 32.03
C VAL A 115 4.17 7.24 32.88
N PHE A 116 4.47 8.51 33.07
CA PHE A 116 3.57 9.49 33.68
C PHE A 116 3.02 10.41 32.60
N ASP A 117 1.72 10.69 32.65
CA ASP A 117 1.10 11.68 31.76
C ASP A 117 1.40 13.13 32.18
N SER A 118 0.89 14.07 31.41
CA SER A 118 1.05 15.51 31.65
C SER A 118 0.45 16.03 32.96
N GLU A 119 -0.39 15.23 33.63
CA GLU A 119 -0.97 15.54 34.94
C GLU A 119 -0.21 14.82 36.08
N GLY A 120 0.81 14.03 35.77
CA GLY A 120 1.60 13.26 36.71
C GLY A 120 0.97 11.92 37.10
N LYS A 121 -0.04 11.44 36.37
CA LYS A 121 -0.65 10.13 36.62
C LYS A 121 0.16 9.04 35.93
N LEU A 122 0.43 7.93 36.65
CA LEU A 122 1.04 6.73 36.07
C LEU A 122 0.06 6.09 35.06
N VAL A 123 0.45 6.03 33.80
CA VAL A 123 -0.38 5.50 32.69
C VAL A 123 0.16 4.21 32.09
N ALA A 124 1.44 3.89 32.30
CA ALA A 124 2.01 2.61 31.89
C ALA A 124 3.12 2.17 32.86
N ARG A 125 3.24 0.85 33.02
CA ARG A 125 4.35 0.17 33.69
C ARG A 125 4.67 -1.10 32.90
N TYR A 126 5.93 -1.28 32.49
CA TYR A 126 6.39 -2.44 31.73
C TYR A 126 7.59 -3.07 32.43
N HIS A 127 7.54 -4.39 32.64
CA HIS A 127 8.68 -5.17 33.13
C HIS A 127 9.44 -5.78 31.94
N LYS A 128 10.73 -5.46 31.82
CA LYS A 128 11.60 -5.95 30.75
C LYS A 128 11.55 -7.48 30.68
N TYR A 129 11.24 -8.00 29.51
CA TYR A 129 11.05 -9.43 29.32
C TYR A 129 12.35 -10.14 28.92
N ASN A 130 13.10 -9.59 27.98
CA ASN A 130 14.34 -10.20 27.49
C ASN A 130 15.55 -9.60 28.21
N LEU A 131 15.92 -10.20 29.36
CA LEU A 131 17.09 -9.76 30.12
C LEU A 131 18.39 -10.12 29.39
N PHE A 132 19.34 -9.19 29.39
CA PHE A 132 20.67 -9.42 28.84
C PHE A 132 21.50 -10.29 29.80
N VAL A 133 22.50 -11.01 29.28
CA VAL A 133 23.27 -12.01 30.05
C VAL A 133 23.91 -11.49 31.34
N THR A 134 24.17 -10.17 31.43
CA THR A 134 24.75 -9.53 32.61
C THR A 134 23.72 -9.09 33.65
N GLU A 135 22.41 -9.10 33.35
CA GLU A 135 21.33 -8.61 34.21
C GLU A 135 20.86 -9.64 35.25
N THR A 136 21.80 -10.22 36.01
CA THR A 136 21.52 -11.25 37.03
C THR A 136 20.74 -10.76 38.25
N GLN A 137 20.57 -9.45 38.39
CA GLN A 137 19.87 -8.78 39.50
C GLN A 137 18.35 -8.70 39.31
N PHE A 138 17.83 -9.02 38.12
CA PHE A 138 16.41 -8.94 37.81
C PHE A 138 15.82 -10.32 37.53
N ASP A 139 14.56 -10.49 37.90
CA ASP A 139 13.75 -11.66 37.60
C ASP A 139 13.05 -11.49 36.26
N TYR A 140 12.83 -12.61 35.56
CA TYR A 140 11.97 -12.64 34.38
C TYR A 140 10.51 -12.49 34.78
N PRO A 141 9.71 -11.66 34.07
CA PRO A 141 8.27 -11.67 34.18
C PRO A 141 7.71 -13.07 33.87
N LYS A 142 6.58 -13.42 34.48
CA LYS A 142 5.98 -14.75 34.28
C LYS A 142 5.53 -14.99 32.83
N GLU A 143 5.03 -13.94 32.18
CA GLU A 143 4.56 -13.90 30.80
C GLU A 143 5.00 -12.54 30.20
N PRO A 144 5.15 -12.43 28.87
CA PRO A 144 5.41 -11.15 28.22
C PRO A 144 4.31 -10.12 28.52
N GLU A 145 4.69 -8.91 28.89
CA GLU A 145 3.76 -7.80 29.08
C GLU A 145 3.62 -6.97 27.80
N PHE A 146 2.42 -6.89 27.23
CA PHE A 146 2.14 -6.07 26.04
C PHE A 146 1.56 -4.71 26.44
N VAL A 147 2.42 -3.79 26.86
CA VAL A 147 2.01 -2.52 27.48
C VAL A 147 1.79 -1.45 26.42
N THR A 148 0.57 -0.89 26.37
CA THR A 148 0.21 0.24 25.51
C THR A 148 -0.59 1.28 26.26
N PHE A 149 -0.55 2.53 25.79
CA PHE A 149 -1.42 3.59 26.26
C PHE A 149 -1.76 4.55 25.11
N ASN A 150 -2.94 5.17 25.18
CA ASN A 150 -3.40 6.12 24.19
C ASN A 150 -3.18 7.55 24.67
N THR A 151 -2.85 8.44 23.75
CA THR A 151 -2.83 9.90 23.97
C THR A 151 -3.68 10.58 22.90
N SER A 152 -3.79 11.91 22.95
CA SER A 152 -4.43 12.68 21.88
C SER A 152 -3.58 12.78 20.60
N PHE A 153 -2.38 12.20 20.59
CA PHE A 153 -1.38 12.31 19.53
C PHE A 153 -0.78 10.95 19.15
N GLY A 154 -1.56 9.87 19.31
CA GLY A 154 -1.18 8.53 18.88
C GLY A 154 -1.32 7.45 19.95
N LYS A 155 -1.19 6.20 19.51
CA LYS A 155 -1.09 5.02 20.39
C LYS A 155 0.38 4.66 20.61
N PHE A 156 0.76 4.52 21.88
CA PHE A 156 2.13 4.25 22.28
C PHE A 156 2.31 2.82 22.78
N GLY A 157 3.42 2.19 22.38
CA GLY A 157 3.97 0.98 22.98
C GLY A 157 5.29 1.28 23.68
N ILE A 158 5.70 0.41 24.59
CA ILE A 158 6.96 0.56 25.33
C ILE A 158 7.63 -0.81 25.52
N PHE A 159 8.94 -0.85 25.33
CA PHE A 159 9.81 -1.98 25.67
C PHE A 159 11.26 -1.51 25.84
N THR A 160 12.14 -2.38 26.34
CA THR A 160 13.45 -1.96 26.85
C THR A 160 14.61 -2.72 26.20
N CYS A 161 15.57 -1.99 25.62
CA CYS A 161 16.87 -2.51 25.21
C CYS A 161 16.80 -3.82 24.40
N ALA A 162 17.36 -4.93 24.90
CA ALA A 162 17.45 -6.22 24.22
C ALA A 162 16.10 -6.76 23.69
N ASP A 163 14.96 -6.33 24.23
CA ASP A 163 13.62 -6.66 23.71
C ASP A 163 13.48 -6.40 22.19
N ILE A 164 14.20 -5.43 21.64
CA ILE A 164 14.17 -5.09 20.20
C ILE A 164 14.58 -6.25 19.29
N LEU A 165 15.40 -7.19 19.79
CA LEU A 165 15.91 -8.34 19.04
C LEU A 165 14.92 -9.53 19.03
N PHE A 166 13.82 -9.44 19.78
CA PHE A 166 12.90 -10.55 19.99
C PHE A 166 11.48 -10.25 19.51
N HIS A 167 10.70 -11.31 19.29
CA HIS A 167 9.31 -11.19 18.88
C HIS A 167 8.43 -10.54 19.98
N ASP A 168 8.57 -11.00 21.22
CA ASP A 168 7.77 -10.51 22.34
C ASP A 168 8.60 -9.58 23.24
N PRO A 169 8.10 -8.38 23.58
CA PRO A 169 6.82 -7.79 23.12
C PRO A 169 6.93 -7.01 21.79
N ALA A 170 8.14 -6.77 21.28
CA ALA A 170 8.42 -5.74 20.29
C ALA A 170 7.62 -5.90 18.99
N VAL A 171 7.61 -7.09 18.39
CA VAL A 171 6.87 -7.37 17.15
C VAL A 171 5.36 -7.35 17.39
N VAL A 172 4.87 -7.87 18.53
CA VAL A 172 3.44 -7.91 18.86
C VAL A 172 2.85 -6.51 19.01
N LEU A 173 3.58 -5.61 19.68
CA LEU A 173 3.16 -4.23 19.88
C LEU A 173 2.87 -3.53 18.54
N VAL A 174 3.70 -3.77 17.53
CA VAL A 174 3.54 -3.15 16.21
C VAL A 174 2.54 -3.91 15.34
N SER A 175 2.75 -5.22 15.14
CA SER A 175 2.02 -6.01 14.15
C SER A 175 0.60 -6.36 14.58
N LYS A 176 0.36 -6.61 15.87
CA LYS A 176 -0.96 -7.00 16.40
C LYS A 176 -1.67 -5.84 17.08
N LEU A 177 -0.94 -5.05 17.87
CA LEU A 177 -1.54 -3.96 18.64
C LEU A 177 -1.50 -2.61 17.93
N GLN A 178 -0.83 -2.53 16.77
CA GLN A 178 -0.84 -1.36 15.89
C GLN A 178 -0.51 -0.05 16.62
N VAL A 179 0.55 -0.05 17.43
CA VAL A 179 1.07 1.19 18.03
C VAL A 179 1.61 2.11 16.93
N ASP A 180 1.39 3.42 17.07
CA ASP A 180 1.92 4.45 16.18
C ASP A 180 3.39 4.76 16.52
N THR A 181 3.71 4.70 17.82
CA THR A 181 5.01 5.06 18.36
C THR A 181 5.49 4.09 19.41
N VAL A 182 6.78 3.76 19.37
CA VAL A 182 7.47 2.99 20.41
C VAL A 182 8.37 3.91 21.24
N LEU A 183 8.27 3.77 22.57
CA LEU A 183 9.17 4.36 23.55
C LEU A 183 10.23 3.33 23.92
N PHE A 184 11.51 3.69 23.80
CA PHE A 184 12.61 2.75 23.95
C PHE A 184 13.73 3.29 24.86
N PRO A 185 13.56 3.15 26.18
CA PRO A 185 14.63 3.18 27.16
C PRO A 185 15.71 2.13 26.85
N THR A 186 16.97 2.55 26.76
CA THR A 186 18.06 1.61 26.46
C THR A 186 19.40 1.98 27.12
N ALA A 187 20.24 0.96 27.30
CA ALA A 187 21.62 1.04 27.75
C ALA A 187 22.46 0.13 26.85
N TRP A 188 22.52 0.51 25.58
CA TRP A 188 23.03 -0.32 24.49
C TRP A 188 24.54 -0.14 24.30
N MET A 189 25.26 -1.25 24.26
CA MET A 189 26.69 -1.28 23.91
C MET A 189 26.84 -1.47 22.40
N ASN A 190 27.49 -0.52 21.73
CA ASN A 190 27.65 -0.57 20.28
C ASN A 190 28.51 -1.76 19.86
N THR A 191 28.05 -2.52 18.87
CA THR A 191 28.82 -3.61 18.25
C THR A 191 28.78 -3.53 16.73
N LEU A 192 29.82 -2.93 16.13
CA LEU A 192 29.96 -2.84 14.67
C LEU A 192 30.27 -4.22 14.06
N PRO A 193 29.82 -4.48 12.81
CA PRO A 193 29.24 -3.53 11.86
C PRO A 193 27.71 -3.45 11.83
N LEU A 194 26.96 -4.24 12.61
CA LEU A 194 25.50 -4.37 12.46
C LEU A 194 24.68 -3.85 13.66
N LEU A 195 25.27 -3.80 14.85
CA LEU A 195 24.55 -3.56 16.10
C LEU A 195 25.04 -2.28 16.81
N SER A 196 25.31 -1.22 16.05
CA SER A 196 25.37 0.12 16.64
C SER A 196 23.95 0.59 16.96
N ALA A 197 23.76 1.26 18.10
CA ALA A 197 22.46 1.70 18.60
C ALA A 197 21.70 2.55 17.56
N SER A 198 22.31 3.65 17.08
CA SER A 198 21.65 4.52 16.11
C SER A 198 21.34 3.80 14.79
N GLN A 199 22.23 2.92 14.34
CA GLN A 199 22.06 2.09 13.15
C GLN A 199 20.87 1.16 13.28
N PHE A 200 20.91 0.25 14.25
CA PHE A 200 19.92 -0.81 14.38
C PHE A 200 18.55 -0.28 14.82
N HIS A 201 18.50 0.67 15.76
CA HIS A 201 17.22 1.21 16.24
C HIS A 201 16.48 1.97 15.14
N SER A 202 17.20 2.71 14.29
CA SER A 202 16.58 3.40 13.15
C SER A 202 16.12 2.42 12.07
N ALA A 203 16.92 1.39 11.77
CA ALA A 203 16.56 0.31 10.85
C ALA A 203 15.32 -0.45 11.31
N TRP A 204 15.20 -0.74 12.61
CA TRP A 204 14.04 -1.39 13.19
C TRP A 204 12.78 -0.54 13.05
N ALA A 205 12.88 0.77 13.31
CA ALA A 205 11.77 1.71 13.14
C ALA A 205 11.26 1.75 11.69
N MET A 206 12.19 1.77 10.72
CA MET A 206 11.88 1.72 9.28
C MET A 206 11.24 0.38 8.89
N GLY A 207 11.86 -0.74 9.25
CA GLY A 207 11.38 -2.09 8.90
C GLY A 207 10.02 -2.43 9.51
N MET A 208 9.75 -1.93 10.72
CA MET A 208 8.46 -2.12 11.40
C MET A 208 7.42 -1.05 11.05
N GLY A 209 7.81 0.02 10.37
CA GLY A 209 6.90 1.10 9.99
C GLY A 209 6.33 1.90 11.17
N VAL A 210 7.13 2.20 12.18
CA VAL A 210 6.68 2.96 13.37
C VAL A 210 7.59 4.15 13.70
N ASN A 211 7.05 5.14 14.42
CA ASN A 211 7.90 6.11 15.10
C ASN A 211 8.62 5.41 16.26
N PHE A 212 9.86 5.81 16.55
CA PHE A 212 10.68 5.18 17.57
C PHE A 212 11.54 6.20 18.32
N LEU A 213 11.40 6.24 19.64
CA LEU A 213 12.11 7.19 20.52
C LEU A 213 13.14 6.42 21.35
N SER A 214 14.40 6.47 20.93
CA SER A 214 15.52 5.78 21.57
C SER A 214 16.29 6.71 22.49
N ALA A 215 16.19 6.48 23.80
CA ALA A 215 16.95 7.19 24.82
C ALA A 215 18.01 6.27 25.42
N ASN A 216 19.28 6.49 25.06
CA ASN A 216 20.40 5.64 25.47
C ASN A 216 21.15 6.20 26.68
N THR A 217 21.93 5.34 27.33
CA THR A 217 22.94 5.74 28.32
C THR A 217 24.20 6.23 27.61
N ARG A 218 24.85 7.23 28.21
CA ARG A 218 26.19 7.68 27.84
C ARG A 218 27.23 7.09 28.77
N ASN A 219 28.13 6.28 28.21
CA ASN A 219 29.32 5.77 28.88
C ASN A 219 30.36 5.35 27.83
N SER A 220 31.37 6.20 27.60
CA SER A 220 32.39 5.91 26.56
C SER A 220 33.21 4.66 26.86
N SER A 221 33.37 4.29 28.14
CA SER A 221 34.16 3.12 28.54
C SER A 221 33.50 1.79 28.17
N LEU A 222 32.18 1.78 28.01
CA LEU A 222 31.38 0.61 27.58
C LEU A 222 30.84 0.76 26.16
N ASP A 223 31.33 1.76 25.41
CA ASP A 223 30.83 2.11 24.09
C ASP A 223 29.30 2.31 24.04
N MET A 224 28.74 2.93 25.10
CA MET A 224 27.33 3.27 25.19
C MET A 224 27.15 4.73 24.77
N THR A 225 26.63 4.92 23.57
CA THR A 225 26.21 6.20 22.96
C THR A 225 25.33 5.86 21.75
N GLY A 226 24.42 6.73 21.35
CA GLY A 226 23.51 6.44 20.24
C GLY A 226 22.05 6.59 20.65
N SER A 227 21.59 7.83 20.73
CA SER A 227 20.18 8.17 20.97
C SER A 227 19.56 8.79 19.73
N GLY A 228 18.24 8.74 19.61
CA GLY A 228 17.58 9.35 18.45
C GLY A 228 16.07 9.24 18.42
N ILE A 229 15.50 9.99 17.49
CA ILE A 229 14.08 10.00 17.14
C ILE A 229 13.98 9.59 15.68
N TYR A 230 13.32 8.47 15.44
CA TYR A 230 13.21 7.84 14.13
C TYR A 230 11.74 7.77 13.71
N ALA A 231 11.50 7.95 12.40
CA ALA A 231 10.20 7.80 11.77
C ALA A 231 10.25 6.65 10.75
N PRO A 232 9.11 6.15 10.26
CA PRO A 232 9.09 5.06 9.28
C PRO A 232 9.88 5.33 8.01
N ASN A 233 9.95 6.59 7.58
CA ASN A 233 10.67 7.01 6.37
C ASN A 233 12.13 7.45 6.64
N GLY A 234 12.65 7.24 7.85
CA GLY A 234 14.04 7.51 8.19
C GLY A 234 14.27 8.25 9.51
N PRO A 235 15.55 8.46 9.90
CA PRO A 235 15.92 9.16 11.12
C PRO A 235 15.59 10.66 11.04
N ARG A 236 15.04 11.23 12.12
CA ARG A 236 14.72 12.68 12.22
C ARG A 236 15.83 13.45 12.89
N VAL A 237 16.31 12.91 14.01
CA VAL A 237 17.48 13.43 14.72
C VAL A 237 18.14 12.28 15.47
N PHE A 238 19.46 12.26 15.51
CA PHE A 238 20.23 11.27 16.26
C PHE A 238 21.49 11.91 16.84
N HIS A 239 22.05 11.28 17.87
CA HIS A 239 23.30 11.66 18.49
C HIS A 239 24.18 10.43 18.65
N TYR A 240 25.43 10.55 18.22
CA TYR A 240 26.49 9.58 18.47
C TYR A 240 27.76 10.35 18.77
N ASN A 241 28.42 10.06 19.89
CA ASN A 241 29.68 10.70 20.24
C ASN A 241 30.46 9.80 21.20
N THR A 242 31.73 9.54 20.92
CA THR A 242 32.61 8.76 21.81
C THR A 242 33.72 9.59 22.46
N GLU A 243 33.79 10.89 22.15
CA GLU A 243 34.86 11.79 22.56
C GLU A 243 34.60 12.50 23.89
N THR A 244 33.32 12.74 24.22
CA THR A 244 32.91 13.48 25.42
C THR A 244 32.05 12.63 26.35
N GLU A 245 31.82 13.07 27.60
CA GLU A 245 30.94 12.38 28.56
C GLU A 245 29.70 13.22 28.91
N ASN A 246 29.37 14.20 28.08
CA ASN A 246 28.22 15.08 28.30
C ASN A 246 26.93 14.38 27.87
N GLY A 247 25.86 14.55 28.65
CA GLY A 247 24.52 14.19 28.20
C GLY A 247 24.04 15.07 27.04
N HIS A 248 23.05 14.59 26.29
CA HIS A 248 22.57 15.27 25.08
C HIS A 248 21.05 15.19 24.95
N LEU A 249 20.40 16.34 24.75
CA LEU A 249 18.96 16.43 24.52
C LEU A 249 18.69 16.55 23.02
N LEU A 250 17.85 15.65 22.51
CA LEU A 250 17.37 15.65 21.14
C LEU A 250 15.88 15.98 21.12
N VAL A 251 15.47 16.84 20.19
CA VAL A 251 14.06 17.25 20.02
C VAL A 251 13.73 17.25 18.53
N ALA A 252 12.59 16.66 18.16
CA ALA A 252 12.08 16.65 16.79
C ALA A 252 10.56 16.58 16.76
N GLU A 253 9.95 17.14 15.71
CA GLU A 253 8.54 16.97 15.41
C GLU A 253 8.32 15.68 14.59
N ILE A 254 7.30 14.91 14.95
CA ILE A 254 6.91 13.67 14.26
C ILE A 254 5.38 13.54 14.17
N ASN A 255 4.92 12.79 13.18
CA ASN A 255 3.49 12.59 12.93
C ASN A 255 2.85 11.72 14.03
N SER A 256 1.66 12.09 14.48
CA SER A 256 0.88 11.35 15.48
C SER A 256 0.47 9.96 14.99
N HIS A 257 0.09 9.88 13.71
CA HIS A 257 -0.36 8.65 13.04
C HIS A 257 0.42 8.47 11.74
N PRO A 258 1.66 7.97 11.79
CA PRO A 258 2.53 7.95 10.61
C PRO A 258 1.93 7.13 9.46
N ARG A 259 1.12 6.10 9.74
CA ARG A 259 0.38 5.29 8.75
C ARG A 259 -0.58 6.08 7.86
N LEU A 260 -1.05 7.24 8.32
CA LEU A 260 -1.91 8.14 7.54
C LEU A 260 -1.10 9.16 6.73
N SER A 261 0.23 9.22 6.93
CA SER A 261 1.10 10.13 6.20
C SER A 261 1.20 9.71 4.73
N PRO A 262 1.13 10.65 3.76
CA PRO A 262 1.41 10.37 2.35
C PRO A 262 2.83 9.82 2.12
N THR A 263 3.75 10.10 3.05
CA THR A 263 5.14 9.65 3.02
C THR A 263 5.36 8.34 3.77
N TYR A 264 4.31 7.63 4.16
CA TYR A 264 4.43 6.36 4.87
C TYR A 264 5.01 5.28 3.92
N PRO A 265 6.05 4.54 4.32
CA PRO A 265 6.63 3.50 3.49
C PRO A 265 5.61 2.42 3.13
N ILE A 266 5.68 1.94 1.89
CA ILE A 266 4.85 0.84 1.39
C ILE A 266 5.27 -0.45 2.10
N ALA A 267 4.34 -1.39 2.26
CA ALA A 267 4.69 -2.74 2.69
C ALA A 267 5.65 -3.38 1.67
N VAL A 268 6.85 -3.76 2.12
CA VAL A 268 7.89 -4.32 1.26
C VAL A 268 7.79 -5.84 1.27
N ASN A 269 7.71 -6.46 0.09
CA ASN A 269 8.01 -7.88 -0.06
C ASN A 269 9.52 -8.04 -0.31
N TRP A 270 10.24 -8.35 0.76
CA TRP A 270 11.71 -8.37 0.77
C TRP A 270 12.35 -9.43 -0.15
N SER A 271 11.62 -10.48 -0.52
CA SER A 271 12.12 -11.54 -1.39
C SER A 271 11.68 -11.41 -2.86
N SER A 272 10.69 -10.55 -3.17
CA SER A 272 10.04 -10.46 -4.49
C SER A 272 11.04 -10.21 -5.62
N TYR A 273 11.87 -9.17 -5.52
CA TYR A 273 12.88 -8.88 -6.55
C TYR A 273 13.99 -9.94 -6.60
N ALA A 274 14.48 -10.38 -5.43
CA ALA A 274 15.57 -11.34 -5.34
C ALA A 274 15.21 -12.71 -5.95
N THR A 275 13.95 -13.13 -5.81
CA THR A 275 13.45 -14.38 -6.38
C THR A 275 13.14 -14.28 -7.87
N SER A 276 12.84 -13.08 -8.40
CA SER A 276 12.54 -12.88 -9.82
C SER A 276 13.78 -12.79 -10.71
N ILE A 277 14.94 -12.43 -10.15
CA ILE A 277 16.17 -12.26 -10.94
C ILE A 277 16.96 -13.57 -11.07
N LYS A 278 17.57 -13.79 -12.24
CA LYS A 278 18.54 -14.87 -12.41
C LYS A 278 19.81 -14.53 -11.61
N GLN A 279 20.34 -15.50 -10.87
CA GLN A 279 21.61 -15.36 -10.16
C GLN A 279 22.68 -14.75 -11.08
N PHE A 280 23.35 -13.69 -10.62
CA PHE A 280 24.52 -13.16 -11.32
C PHE A 280 25.63 -14.22 -11.30
N SER A 281 26.42 -14.33 -12.38
CA SER A 281 27.41 -15.40 -12.55
C SER A 281 28.22 -15.66 -11.27
N PRO A 282 28.25 -16.91 -10.75
CA PRO A 282 29.03 -17.25 -9.58
C PRO A 282 30.51 -16.99 -9.85
N ASP A 283 31.20 -16.31 -8.92
CA ASP A 283 32.65 -16.13 -8.96
C ASP A 283 33.30 -17.27 -8.15
N ASP A 284 34.40 -17.85 -8.65
CA ASP A 284 35.12 -19.00 -8.04
C ASP A 284 35.90 -18.62 -6.74
N HIS A 285 35.58 -17.50 -6.09
CA HIS A 285 36.41 -16.86 -5.06
C HIS A 285 35.65 -16.45 -3.78
N ASP A 286 34.59 -17.18 -3.42
CA ASP A 286 33.93 -17.02 -2.12
C ASP A 286 34.87 -17.43 -0.97
N PHE A 287 34.78 -16.74 0.16
CA PHE A 287 35.55 -17.04 1.37
C PHE A 287 34.73 -16.83 2.64
N SER A 288 35.14 -17.47 3.74
CA SER A 288 34.48 -17.28 5.04
C SER A 288 35.08 -16.11 5.83
N GLY A 289 34.23 -15.36 6.49
CA GLY A 289 34.62 -14.36 7.50
C GLY A 289 33.68 -14.41 8.70
N VAL A 290 34.01 -13.66 9.75
CA VAL A 290 33.24 -13.68 11.01
C VAL A 290 32.74 -12.27 11.32
N ILE A 291 31.42 -12.15 11.52
CA ILE A 291 30.78 -10.95 12.07
C ILE A 291 30.16 -11.36 13.40
N TYR A 292 30.54 -10.69 14.50
CA TYR A 292 29.95 -10.92 15.82
C TYR A 292 29.75 -12.42 16.16
N PHE A 293 30.82 -13.20 16.02
CA PHE A 293 30.86 -14.65 16.25
C PHE A 293 30.13 -15.54 15.23
N ASP A 294 29.43 -14.97 14.26
CA ASP A 294 28.72 -15.69 13.20
C ASP A 294 29.58 -15.84 11.94
N GLN A 295 29.55 -17.01 11.32
CA GLN A 295 30.36 -17.33 10.14
C GLN A 295 29.60 -17.00 8.84
N PHE A 296 29.99 -15.90 8.19
CA PHE A 296 29.44 -15.43 6.92
C PHE A 296 30.17 -16.02 5.71
N THR A 297 29.47 -16.12 4.59
CA THR A 297 30.07 -16.33 3.26
C THR A 297 30.21 -14.98 2.56
N PHE A 298 31.42 -14.62 2.12
CA PHE A 298 31.74 -13.35 1.47
C PHE A 298 32.28 -13.52 0.05
N THR A 299 32.03 -12.52 -0.79
CA THR A 299 32.71 -12.29 -2.08
C THR A 299 33.26 -10.87 -2.16
N GLU A 300 34.45 -10.69 -2.74
CA GLU A 300 35.11 -9.39 -2.87
C GLU A 300 34.57 -8.54 -4.04
N LEU A 301 34.45 -7.23 -3.82
CA LEU A 301 34.15 -6.23 -4.86
C LEU A 301 35.45 -5.77 -5.54
N THR A 302 35.94 -6.56 -6.49
CA THR A 302 37.22 -6.31 -7.17
C THR A 302 37.19 -5.14 -8.15
N LYS A 303 36.01 -4.75 -8.66
CA LYS A 303 35.83 -3.65 -9.64
C LYS A 303 35.11 -2.45 -9.00
N PRO A 304 35.28 -1.22 -9.53
CA PRO A 304 34.57 -0.04 -9.05
C PRO A 304 33.06 -0.08 -9.31
N GLU A 305 32.60 -0.89 -10.26
CA GLU A 305 31.19 -1.15 -10.53
C GLU A 305 30.97 -2.62 -10.89
N GLY A 306 29.77 -3.14 -10.60
CA GLY A 306 29.42 -4.50 -10.96
C GLY A 306 28.16 -5.03 -10.28
N ASN A 307 27.81 -6.26 -10.65
CA ASN A 307 26.73 -7.04 -10.05
C ASN A 307 27.31 -8.30 -9.41
N ARG A 308 26.91 -8.61 -8.17
CA ARG A 308 27.42 -9.73 -7.38
C ARG A 308 26.29 -10.50 -6.72
N THR A 309 26.46 -11.81 -6.62
CA THR A 309 25.59 -12.70 -5.83
C THR A 309 26.47 -13.53 -4.90
N VAL A 310 26.05 -13.70 -3.66
CA VAL A 310 26.64 -14.67 -2.72
C VAL A 310 25.51 -15.35 -1.95
N CYS A 311 25.62 -16.65 -1.70
CA CYS A 311 24.58 -17.41 -1.03
C CYS A 311 25.15 -18.17 0.19
N GLN A 312 24.32 -18.30 1.21
CA GLN A 312 24.54 -19.19 2.35
C GLN A 312 23.22 -19.85 2.72
N LYS A 313 23.17 -21.18 2.67
CA LYS A 313 21.93 -21.99 2.83
C LYS A 313 20.80 -21.49 1.92
N ASP A 314 19.67 -21.05 2.48
CA ASP A 314 18.47 -20.65 1.74
C ASP A 314 18.49 -19.15 1.38
N LEU A 315 19.46 -18.39 1.91
CA LEU A 315 19.64 -16.98 1.61
C LEU A 315 20.66 -16.77 0.48
N CYS A 316 20.20 -16.17 -0.63
CA CYS A 316 21.04 -15.58 -1.65
C CYS A 316 20.91 -14.05 -1.61
N CYS A 317 22.05 -13.37 -1.56
CA CYS A 317 22.16 -11.92 -1.52
C CYS A 317 22.66 -11.38 -2.86
N HIS A 318 21.99 -10.36 -3.39
CA HIS A 318 22.30 -9.75 -4.68
C HIS A 318 22.64 -8.27 -4.50
N LEU A 319 23.76 -7.85 -5.08
CA LEU A 319 24.23 -6.47 -5.04
C LEU A 319 24.52 -5.95 -6.45
N SER A 320 23.94 -4.82 -6.79
CA SER A 320 24.37 -3.97 -7.90
C SER A 320 24.98 -2.69 -7.33
N TYR A 321 26.16 -2.29 -7.79
CA TYR A 321 26.85 -1.13 -7.20
C TYR A 321 27.72 -0.35 -8.19
N ARG A 322 27.92 0.94 -7.89
CA ARG A 322 28.91 1.82 -8.51
C ARG A 322 29.56 2.70 -7.44
N MET A 323 30.88 2.58 -7.29
CA MET A 323 31.72 3.41 -6.45
C MET A 323 32.03 4.71 -7.18
N ALA A 324 31.91 5.86 -6.50
CA ALA A 324 32.29 7.16 -7.07
C ALA A 324 33.81 7.23 -7.24
N GLU A 325 34.55 6.74 -6.24
CA GLU A 325 36.01 6.61 -6.28
C GLU A 325 36.43 5.36 -5.48
N LYS A 326 37.01 4.37 -6.17
CA LYS A 326 37.55 3.18 -5.51
C LYS A 326 38.92 3.50 -4.92
N GLN A 327 39.03 3.52 -3.59
CA GLN A 327 40.30 3.65 -2.91
C GLN A 327 41.09 2.32 -2.99
N GLU A 328 42.33 2.37 -3.48
CA GLU A 328 43.14 1.14 -3.66
C GLU A 328 43.47 0.44 -2.32
N ASP A 329 43.42 1.16 -1.21
CA ASP A 329 43.68 0.66 0.14
C ASP A 329 42.46 0.20 0.92
N GLU A 330 41.26 0.37 0.37
CA GLU A 330 40.02 -0.13 0.96
C GLU A 330 39.48 -1.34 0.19
N VAL A 331 39.02 -2.34 0.94
CA VAL A 331 38.38 -3.54 0.38
C VAL A 331 36.94 -3.58 0.86
N TYR A 332 36.03 -3.84 -0.07
CA TYR A 332 34.60 -4.04 0.19
C TYR A 332 34.18 -5.44 -0.21
N VAL A 333 33.24 -6.01 0.54
CA VAL A 333 32.72 -7.35 0.31
C VAL A 333 31.20 -7.36 0.38
N LEU A 334 30.58 -8.26 -0.38
CA LEU A 334 29.20 -8.67 -0.22
C LEU A 334 29.17 -9.96 0.60
N GLY A 335 28.32 -10.04 1.62
CA GLY A 335 28.17 -11.20 2.49
C GLY A 335 26.74 -11.69 2.65
N ALA A 336 26.60 -13.00 2.87
CA ALA A 336 25.36 -13.67 3.25
C ALA A 336 25.55 -14.47 4.55
N PHE A 337 24.56 -14.41 5.44
CA PHE A 337 24.44 -15.28 6.61
C PHE A 337 23.03 -15.82 6.75
N ASP A 338 22.91 -17.11 7.05
CA ASP A 338 21.65 -17.79 7.34
C ASP A 338 21.89 -18.82 8.45
N GLY A 339 21.52 -18.50 9.70
CA GLY A 339 21.80 -19.38 10.82
C GLY A 339 21.37 -18.87 12.20
N LEU A 340 21.59 -19.72 13.20
CA LEU A 340 21.30 -19.43 14.60
C LEU A 340 22.51 -18.75 15.26
N HIS A 341 22.31 -17.54 15.77
CA HIS A 341 23.24 -16.86 16.66
C HIS A 341 23.07 -17.39 18.09
N VAL A 342 24.17 -17.59 18.82
CA VAL A 342 24.17 -18.26 20.15
C VAL A 342 25.03 -17.58 21.22
N VAL A 343 25.75 -16.50 20.88
CA VAL A 343 26.67 -15.82 21.80
C VAL A 343 25.95 -14.62 22.39
N GLU A 344 25.89 -14.50 23.72
CA GLU A 344 25.18 -13.37 24.39
C GLU A 344 23.66 -13.27 24.10
N GLY A 345 23.09 -14.26 23.40
CA GLY A 345 21.66 -14.42 23.13
C GLY A 345 21.42 -15.60 22.15
N GLU A 346 20.16 -16.05 22.02
CA GLU A 346 19.78 -17.09 21.06
C GLU A 346 18.68 -16.56 20.12
N TYR A 347 19.00 -16.36 18.86
CA TYR A 347 18.07 -15.87 17.83
C TYR A 347 18.54 -16.25 16.41
N TYR A 348 17.59 -16.53 15.51
CA TYR A 348 17.89 -16.91 14.14
C TYR A 348 18.01 -15.66 13.25
N LEU A 349 19.01 -15.61 12.39
CA LEU A 349 19.29 -14.47 11.52
C LEU A 349 19.39 -14.91 10.05
N GLN A 350 18.86 -14.05 9.17
CA GLN A 350 19.20 -14.02 7.76
C GLN A 350 19.69 -12.61 7.44
N ILE A 351 20.92 -12.47 6.92
CA ILE A 351 21.58 -11.16 6.73
C ILE A 351 22.25 -11.12 5.36
N CYS A 352 21.92 -10.07 4.60
CA CYS A 352 22.69 -9.63 3.43
C CYS A 352 23.42 -8.34 3.76
N THR A 353 24.73 -8.26 3.52
CA THR A 353 25.52 -7.08 3.90
C THR A 353 26.54 -6.69 2.84
N LEU A 354 26.64 -5.39 2.56
CA LEU A 354 27.77 -4.76 1.88
C LEU A 354 28.60 -4.05 2.95
N LEU A 355 29.86 -4.44 3.15
CA LEU A 355 30.69 -3.85 4.20
C LEU A 355 32.14 -3.60 3.77
N LYS A 356 32.79 -2.67 4.47
CA LYS A 356 34.22 -2.40 4.39
C LYS A 356 35.00 -3.37 5.29
N CYS A 357 36.07 -3.95 4.77
CA CYS A 357 37.03 -4.72 5.57
C CYS A 357 38.00 -3.79 6.30
N LYS A 358 38.45 -4.19 7.50
CA LYS A 358 39.35 -3.36 8.33
C LYS A 358 40.70 -3.10 7.67
N SER A 359 41.16 -4.03 6.83
CA SER A 359 42.40 -3.92 6.07
C SER A 359 42.26 -4.62 4.73
N ARG A 360 43.34 -4.59 3.92
CA ARG A 360 43.42 -5.35 2.67
C ARG A 360 43.42 -6.88 2.86
N ASP A 361 43.66 -7.37 4.08
CA ASP A 361 43.53 -8.80 4.38
C ASP A 361 42.05 -9.18 4.52
N LEU A 362 41.57 -10.05 3.62
CA LEU A 362 40.19 -10.54 3.58
C LEU A 362 39.74 -11.21 4.89
N LYS A 363 40.67 -11.71 5.71
CA LYS A 363 40.36 -12.26 7.04
C LYS A 363 39.86 -11.21 8.04
N THR A 364 40.03 -9.94 7.72
CA THR A 364 39.59 -8.82 8.55
C THR A 364 38.20 -8.31 8.17
N CYS A 365 37.58 -8.85 7.13
CA CYS A 365 36.21 -8.56 6.75
C CYS A 365 35.24 -9.08 7.83
N GLY A 366 34.38 -8.19 8.32
CA GLY A 366 33.47 -8.43 9.44
C GLY A 366 33.96 -7.94 10.81
N GLN A 367 35.22 -7.50 10.93
CA GLN A 367 35.70 -6.82 12.13
C GLN A 367 35.14 -5.39 12.25
N PRO A 368 35.07 -4.80 13.47
CA PRO A 368 34.63 -3.43 13.67
C PRO A 368 35.46 -2.40 12.87
N VAL A 369 34.77 -1.55 12.10
CA VAL A 369 35.36 -0.45 11.31
C VAL A 369 34.50 0.80 11.46
N ALA A 370 35.08 1.88 11.97
CA ALA A 370 34.37 3.15 12.19
C ALA A 370 34.63 4.20 11.09
N THR A 371 35.63 3.99 10.22
CA THR A 371 36.03 4.98 9.21
C THR A 371 36.15 4.37 7.82
N ALA A 372 35.73 5.14 6.82
CA ALA A 372 35.81 4.80 5.39
C ALA A 372 36.01 6.06 4.54
N HIS A 373 36.63 5.89 3.37
CA HIS A 373 36.90 6.95 2.39
C HIS A 373 36.22 6.72 1.04
N THR A 374 35.92 5.47 0.69
CA THR A 374 35.17 5.12 -0.53
C THR A 374 33.71 5.56 -0.42
N SER A 375 33.24 6.31 -1.41
CA SER A 375 31.83 6.67 -1.59
C SER A 375 31.19 5.86 -2.72
N PHE A 376 29.88 5.63 -2.61
CA PHE A 376 29.08 4.92 -3.60
C PHE A 376 28.13 5.92 -4.26
N ASP A 377 28.14 5.99 -5.59
CA ASP A 377 27.14 6.75 -6.35
C ASP A 377 25.77 6.07 -6.25
N THR A 378 25.77 4.75 -6.37
CA THR A 378 24.56 3.91 -6.38
C THR A 378 24.88 2.55 -5.79
N PHE A 379 23.96 1.99 -5.00
CA PHE A 379 23.95 0.59 -4.65
C PHE A 379 22.49 0.10 -4.57
N SER A 380 22.26 -1.18 -4.87
CA SER A 380 21.00 -1.87 -4.66
C SER A 380 21.31 -3.25 -4.10
N LEU A 381 20.80 -3.52 -2.89
CA LEU A 381 21.02 -4.74 -2.14
C LEU A 381 19.68 -5.43 -1.90
N SER A 382 19.60 -6.72 -2.21
CA SER A 382 18.39 -7.53 -2.01
C SER A 382 18.77 -8.95 -1.61
N GLY A 383 17.81 -9.72 -1.06
CA GLY A 383 18.05 -11.10 -0.68
C GLY A 383 16.80 -11.96 -0.69
N THR A 384 16.97 -13.27 -0.85
CA THR A 384 15.87 -14.26 -0.81
C THR A 384 15.43 -14.56 0.64
N PHE A 385 15.11 -13.52 1.41
CA PHE A 385 14.74 -13.65 2.82
C PHE A 385 13.49 -14.54 2.99
N GLY A 386 13.55 -15.48 3.93
CA GLY A 386 12.45 -16.36 4.33
C GLY A 386 11.57 -15.78 5.45
N THR A 387 11.69 -14.49 5.72
CA THR A 387 10.97 -13.75 6.76
C THR A 387 10.47 -12.42 6.20
N SER A 388 9.43 -11.84 6.81
CA SER A 388 8.94 -10.50 6.48
C SER A 388 9.53 -9.40 7.38
N TYR A 389 10.27 -9.77 8.44
CA TYR A 389 10.88 -8.85 9.39
C TYR A 389 12.34 -8.56 9.01
N ILE A 390 12.54 -7.59 8.12
CA ILE A 390 13.86 -7.14 7.66
C ILE A 390 14.06 -5.69 8.10
N PHE A 391 15.25 -5.38 8.60
CA PHE A 391 15.61 -4.06 9.11
C PHE A 391 16.72 -3.47 8.21
N PRO A 392 16.39 -2.49 7.33
CA PRO A 392 17.36 -1.95 6.38
C PRO A 392 18.35 -1.00 7.08
N GLU A 393 19.64 -1.33 7.01
CA GLU A 393 20.71 -0.57 7.66
C GLU A 393 21.62 0.14 6.66
N VAL A 394 21.91 1.42 6.93
CA VAL A 394 22.94 2.19 6.21
C VAL A 394 23.73 3.00 7.23
N LEU A 395 25.03 2.70 7.34
CA LEU A 395 25.94 3.38 8.26
C LEU A 395 27.12 3.99 7.49
N LEU A 396 27.35 5.28 7.68
CA LEU A 396 28.44 6.02 7.07
C LEU A 396 29.65 6.11 8.02
N THR A 397 30.78 6.57 7.46
CA THR A 397 32.01 6.87 8.21
C THR A 397 31.72 7.76 9.43
N GLY A 398 32.37 7.46 10.55
CA GLY A 398 32.12 8.13 11.84
C GLY A 398 30.84 7.70 12.56
N VAL A 399 30.29 6.53 12.21
CA VAL A 399 29.04 5.96 12.77
C VAL A 399 27.88 6.96 12.61
N GLN A 400 27.82 7.57 11.43
CA GLN A 400 26.78 8.54 11.08
C GLN A 400 25.67 7.84 10.30
N LEU A 401 24.42 8.16 10.63
CA LEU A 401 23.30 7.79 9.77
C LEU A 401 23.30 8.70 8.54
N ALA A 402 22.93 8.15 7.39
CA ALA A 402 22.88 8.90 6.17
C ALA A 402 21.61 9.81 6.12
N PRO A 403 21.75 11.13 5.91
CA PRO A 403 20.61 12.03 5.78
C PRO A 403 20.01 11.94 4.37
N GLY A 404 18.87 11.25 4.22
CA GLY A 404 18.14 11.11 2.95
C GLY A 404 17.13 9.96 2.99
N GLU A 405 16.11 10.00 2.13
CA GLU A 405 15.11 8.93 1.98
C GLU A 405 15.75 7.70 1.32
N PHE A 406 16.19 6.73 2.13
CA PHE A 406 16.49 5.39 1.61
C PHE A 406 15.17 4.67 1.38
N GLN A 407 14.76 4.57 0.11
CA GLN A 407 13.55 3.86 -0.26
C GLN A 407 13.85 2.37 -0.38
N ALA A 408 13.15 1.55 0.41
CA ALA A 408 13.02 0.14 0.07
C ALA A 408 12.15 0.06 -1.19
N PHE A 409 12.75 -0.30 -2.32
CA PHE A 409 12.08 -0.26 -3.61
C PHE A 409 10.92 -1.28 -3.66
N ALA A 410 9.71 -0.76 -3.70
CA ALA A 410 8.67 -1.30 -4.56
C ALA A 410 9.14 -1.15 -6.03
N LEU A 411 8.78 -2.07 -6.92
CA LEU A 411 9.09 -1.97 -8.35
C LEU A 411 8.53 -0.64 -8.89
N ASP A 412 9.29 0.09 -9.73
CA ASP A 412 8.82 1.34 -10.35
C ASP A 412 7.69 1.12 -11.38
N SER A 413 7.71 -0.06 -12.00
CA SER A 413 6.71 -0.53 -12.96
C SER A 413 6.38 -2.01 -12.74
N TYR A 414 5.26 -2.45 -13.30
CA TYR A 414 4.89 -3.86 -13.35
C TYR A 414 4.17 -4.17 -14.65
N ILE A 415 4.23 -5.44 -15.05
CA ILE A 415 3.51 -5.95 -16.20
C ILE A 415 2.15 -6.46 -15.73
N ALA A 416 1.09 -5.94 -16.32
CA ALA A 416 -0.28 -6.23 -15.98
C ALA A 416 -0.96 -6.96 -17.15
N ALA A 417 -1.89 -7.86 -16.84
CA ALA A 417 -2.65 -8.60 -17.82
C ALA A 417 -4.16 -8.54 -17.54
N VAL A 418 -4.96 -8.54 -18.60
CA VAL A 418 -6.41 -8.72 -18.53
C VAL A 418 -6.84 -9.73 -19.60
N TYR A 419 -7.80 -10.58 -19.27
CA TYR A 419 -8.32 -11.55 -20.21
C TYR A 419 -9.80 -11.32 -20.48
N GLU A 420 -10.13 -11.04 -21.75
CA GLU A 420 -11.49 -11.04 -22.26
C GLU A 420 -11.92 -12.50 -22.48
N HIS A 421 -12.97 -12.96 -21.80
CA HIS A 421 -13.33 -14.39 -21.79
C HIS A 421 -14.65 -14.69 -22.49
N SER A 422 -14.63 -15.59 -23.46
CA SER A 422 -15.86 -16.17 -24.03
C SER A 422 -16.37 -17.27 -23.11
N VAL A 423 -17.29 -16.88 -22.22
CA VAL A 423 -17.78 -17.72 -21.12
C VAL A 423 -18.58 -18.92 -21.65
N ILE A 424 -18.22 -20.11 -21.19
CA ILE A 424 -19.02 -21.33 -21.43
C ILE A 424 -20.23 -21.28 -20.47
N LEU A 425 -21.40 -20.94 -21.01
CA LEU A 425 -22.63 -20.77 -20.26
C LEU A 425 -23.29 -22.12 -19.89
N PRO A 426 -23.99 -22.20 -18.74
CA PRO A 426 -24.81 -23.35 -18.38
C PRO A 426 -26.02 -23.49 -19.32
N ASP A 427 -26.54 -24.72 -19.44
CA ASP A 427 -27.87 -24.94 -20.03
C ASP A 427 -28.95 -24.28 -19.16
N VAL A 428 -29.89 -23.58 -19.80
CA VAL A 428 -31.01 -22.93 -19.10
C VAL A 428 -31.97 -23.99 -18.58
N THR A 429 -31.90 -24.25 -17.27
CA THR A 429 -32.76 -25.23 -16.58
C THR A 429 -33.69 -24.52 -15.58
N GLY A 430 -34.90 -25.07 -15.40
CA GLY A 430 -35.88 -24.53 -14.45
C GLY A 430 -35.65 -24.97 -13.00
N SER A 431 -34.69 -25.86 -12.75
CA SER A 431 -34.39 -26.50 -11.47
C SER A 431 -32.88 -26.48 -11.20
N PRO A 432 -32.42 -26.40 -9.94
CA PRO A 432 -31.00 -26.42 -9.62
C PRO A 432 -30.31 -27.69 -10.13
N VAL A 433 -29.11 -27.55 -10.67
CA VAL A 433 -28.22 -28.67 -11.02
C VAL A 433 -27.55 -29.24 -9.77
N SER A 434 -26.88 -30.39 -9.89
CA SER A 434 -26.06 -30.91 -8.78
C SER A 434 -24.79 -30.06 -8.59
N SER A 435 -24.21 -30.05 -7.39
CA SER A 435 -22.91 -29.38 -7.15
C SER A 435 -21.77 -29.97 -8.00
N GLU A 436 -21.86 -31.25 -8.38
CA GLU A 436 -20.88 -31.90 -9.25
C GLU A 436 -20.99 -31.39 -10.70
N ASP A 437 -22.21 -31.22 -11.22
CA ASP A 437 -22.45 -30.64 -12.54
C ASP A 437 -22.04 -29.16 -12.59
N ALA A 438 -22.35 -28.41 -11.53
CA ALA A 438 -21.92 -27.02 -11.38
C ALA A 438 -20.40 -26.90 -11.40
N LEU A 439 -19.70 -27.69 -10.58
CA LEU A 439 -18.24 -27.72 -10.55
C LEU A 439 -17.63 -28.18 -11.88
N THR A 440 -18.27 -29.12 -12.59
CA THR A 440 -17.84 -29.55 -13.93
C THR A 440 -17.87 -28.40 -14.93
N LEU A 441 -18.92 -27.57 -14.93
CA LEU A 441 -18.99 -26.39 -15.78
C LEU A 441 -17.93 -25.36 -15.39
N MET A 442 -17.82 -25.04 -14.10
CA MET A 442 -16.84 -24.08 -13.59
C MET A 442 -15.41 -24.49 -13.96
N ASN A 443 -15.11 -25.79 -13.89
CA ASN A 443 -13.82 -26.32 -14.30
C ASN A 443 -13.53 -26.13 -15.80
N LYS A 444 -14.53 -26.25 -16.69
CA LYS A 444 -14.33 -25.99 -18.13
C LYS A 444 -13.96 -24.53 -18.39
N ASN A 445 -14.59 -23.59 -17.70
CA ASN A 445 -14.22 -22.17 -17.80
C ASN A 445 -12.81 -21.94 -17.21
N MET A 446 -12.53 -22.51 -16.03
CA MET A 446 -11.21 -22.43 -15.41
C MET A 446 -10.11 -23.07 -16.27
N ASP A 447 -10.37 -24.09 -17.08
CA ASP A 447 -9.40 -24.65 -18.04
C ASP A 447 -8.93 -23.60 -19.06
N VAL A 448 -9.85 -22.75 -19.55
CA VAL A 448 -9.55 -21.65 -20.48
C VAL A 448 -8.76 -20.55 -19.75
N LEU A 449 -9.23 -20.14 -18.58
CA LEU A 449 -8.58 -19.10 -17.76
C LEU A 449 -7.17 -19.53 -17.35
N GLU A 450 -6.94 -20.80 -17.00
CA GLU A 450 -5.62 -21.34 -16.68
C GLU A 450 -4.65 -21.22 -17.85
N GLY A 451 -5.13 -21.39 -19.09
CA GLY A 451 -4.36 -21.15 -20.30
C GLY A 451 -3.91 -19.69 -20.40
N ALA A 452 -4.83 -18.74 -20.22
CA ALA A 452 -4.54 -17.31 -20.25
C ALA A 452 -3.59 -16.88 -19.11
N ILE A 453 -3.77 -17.40 -17.90
CA ILE A 453 -2.90 -17.15 -16.74
C ILE A 453 -1.48 -17.65 -17.01
N LYS A 454 -1.33 -18.87 -17.55
CA LYS A 454 -0.02 -19.42 -17.94
C LYS A 454 0.65 -18.56 -19.01
N GLU A 455 -0.10 -18.14 -20.03
CA GLU A 455 0.42 -17.30 -21.10
C GLU A 455 0.85 -15.92 -20.59
N ALA A 456 0.05 -15.29 -19.72
CA ALA A 456 0.40 -14.01 -19.10
C ALA A 456 1.67 -14.12 -18.22
N ALA A 457 1.77 -15.17 -17.41
CA ALA A 457 2.96 -15.43 -16.59
C ALA A 457 4.21 -15.67 -17.45
N GLN A 458 4.08 -16.38 -18.59
CA GLN A 458 5.17 -16.55 -19.56
C GLN A 458 5.62 -15.22 -20.19
N GLN A 459 4.73 -14.24 -20.29
CA GLN A 459 5.02 -12.88 -20.72
C GLN A 459 5.52 -11.97 -19.58
N GLY A 460 5.70 -12.51 -18.36
CA GLY A 460 6.21 -11.78 -17.20
C GLY A 460 5.18 -10.94 -16.47
N ALA A 461 3.88 -11.17 -16.70
CA ALA A 461 2.82 -10.48 -15.97
C ALA A 461 2.91 -10.78 -14.46
N HIS A 462 2.78 -9.72 -13.65
CA HIS A 462 2.77 -9.78 -12.19
C HIS A 462 1.36 -10.03 -11.65
N ILE A 463 0.35 -9.60 -12.40
CA ILE A 463 -1.07 -9.73 -12.08
C ILE A 463 -1.89 -9.96 -13.35
N ILE A 464 -2.92 -10.80 -13.25
CA ILE A 464 -3.91 -11.00 -14.30
C ILE A 464 -5.34 -10.84 -13.73
N VAL A 465 -6.17 -10.09 -14.45
CA VAL A 465 -7.60 -9.94 -14.14
C VAL A 465 -8.44 -10.76 -15.12
N THR A 466 -9.40 -11.51 -14.57
CA THR A 466 -10.41 -12.24 -15.32
C THR A 466 -11.81 -11.65 -15.07
N PRO A 467 -12.78 -11.88 -15.97
CA PRO A 467 -14.05 -11.15 -15.96
C PRO A 467 -15.00 -11.50 -14.82
N GLU A 468 -15.99 -10.62 -14.61
CA GLU A 468 -17.17 -10.92 -13.80
C GLU A 468 -17.94 -12.09 -14.41
N ASP A 469 -18.51 -12.97 -13.57
CA ASP A 469 -19.27 -14.15 -14.00
C ASP A 469 -18.48 -15.07 -14.97
N GLY A 470 -17.15 -14.91 -15.08
CA GLY A 470 -16.31 -15.62 -16.04
C GLY A 470 -16.23 -17.14 -15.82
N ILE A 471 -16.65 -17.62 -14.65
CA ILE A 471 -16.57 -19.04 -14.26
C ILE A 471 -17.93 -19.75 -14.41
N TYR A 472 -19.06 -19.07 -14.24
CA TYR A 472 -20.39 -19.69 -14.21
C TYR A 472 -21.46 -18.99 -15.07
N GLY A 473 -21.23 -17.76 -15.56
CA GLY A 473 -22.17 -16.98 -16.38
C GLY A 473 -23.23 -16.21 -15.59
N TRP A 474 -24.23 -15.63 -16.26
CA TRP A 474 -25.16 -14.65 -15.65
C TRP A 474 -26.65 -15.05 -15.67
N VAL A 475 -27.00 -16.26 -16.14
CA VAL A 475 -28.41 -16.68 -16.28
C VAL A 475 -28.87 -17.52 -15.09
N PHE A 476 -29.21 -16.86 -13.98
CA PHE A 476 -29.58 -17.55 -12.74
C PHE A 476 -30.76 -16.92 -11.97
N LYS A 477 -31.34 -17.74 -11.09
CA LYS A 477 -32.15 -17.35 -9.94
C LYS A 477 -31.41 -17.77 -8.67
N ARG A 478 -31.87 -17.31 -7.50
CA ARG A 478 -31.26 -17.67 -6.20
C ARG A 478 -31.02 -19.18 -6.04
N ASP A 479 -32.05 -19.99 -6.28
CA ASP A 479 -31.94 -21.44 -6.09
C ASP A 479 -31.02 -22.11 -7.13
N THR A 480 -30.96 -21.59 -8.36
CA THR A 480 -30.19 -22.21 -9.44
C THR A 480 -28.71 -21.82 -9.41
N ILE A 481 -28.34 -20.66 -8.83
CA ILE A 481 -26.94 -20.30 -8.62
C ILE A 481 -26.34 -21.03 -7.41
N PHE A 482 -27.15 -21.40 -6.41
CA PHE A 482 -26.66 -21.97 -5.15
C PHE A 482 -25.65 -23.13 -5.28
N PRO A 483 -25.80 -24.08 -6.23
CA PRO A 483 -24.81 -25.15 -6.44
C PRO A 483 -23.42 -24.68 -6.88
N TYR A 484 -23.29 -23.45 -7.39
CA TYR A 484 -22.05 -22.82 -7.86
C TYR A 484 -21.32 -22.02 -6.76
N LEU A 485 -21.95 -21.81 -5.61
CA LEU A 485 -21.43 -20.95 -4.54
C LEU A 485 -20.55 -21.72 -3.55
N GLU A 486 -19.47 -21.09 -3.10
CA GLU A 486 -18.62 -21.55 -1.98
C GLU A 486 -18.71 -20.59 -0.80
N ASP A 487 -18.33 -21.03 0.41
CA ASP A 487 -18.18 -20.11 1.55
C ASP A 487 -16.74 -19.56 1.54
N ILE A 488 -16.59 -18.30 1.14
CA ILE A 488 -15.29 -17.63 0.98
C ILE A 488 -14.93 -16.90 2.28
N PRO A 489 -13.87 -17.29 3.01
CA PRO A 489 -13.54 -16.66 4.29
C PRO A 489 -13.02 -15.22 4.10
N ASP A 490 -12.99 -14.48 5.21
CA ASP A 490 -12.30 -13.18 5.23
C ASP A 490 -10.77 -13.41 5.06
N PRO A 491 -10.07 -12.65 4.20
CA PRO A 491 -8.62 -12.80 3.99
C PRO A 491 -7.76 -12.75 5.27
N GLN A 492 -8.25 -12.15 6.36
CA GLN A 492 -7.57 -12.12 7.66
C GLN A 492 -7.31 -13.51 8.26
N VAL A 493 -8.00 -14.56 7.79
CA VAL A 493 -7.72 -15.94 8.21
C VAL A 493 -6.34 -16.43 7.76
N ASN A 494 -5.66 -15.71 6.86
CA ASN A 494 -4.33 -16.02 6.34
C ASN A 494 -4.26 -17.46 5.81
N TRP A 495 -4.90 -17.69 4.66
CA TRP A 495 -5.07 -19.02 4.10
C TRP A 495 -4.54 -19.10 2.66
N ILE A 496 -3.82 -20.18 2.39
CA ILE A 496 -3.37 -20.60 1.05
C ILE A 496 -4.12 -21.89 0.73
N PRO A 497 -5.25 -21.81 0.00
CA PRO A 497 -6.04 -22.99 -0.36
C PRO A 497 -5.23 -24.10 -1.02
N CYS A 498 -4.28 -23.76 -1.90
CA CYS A 498 -3.47 -24.74 -2.62
C CYS A 498 -2.60 -25.64 -1.71
N THR A 499 -2.20 -25.16 -0.55
CA THR A 499 -1.35 -25.93 0.38
C THR A 499 -2.10 -26.49 1.58
N ASP A 500 -3.28 -25.94 1.88
CA ASP A 500 -4.10 -26.32 3.02
C ASP A 500 -5.61 -26.39 2.63
N PRO A 501 -5.98 -27.23 1.66
CA PRO A 501 -7.32 -27.24 1.08
C PRO A 501 -8.41 -27.73 2.06
N GLU A 502 -8.04 -28.51 3.07
CA GLU A 502 -8.96 -29.11 4.04
C GLU A 502 -9.31 -28.19 5.23
N ARG A 503 -8.73 -26.99 5.31
CA ARG A 503 -8.92 -26.07 6.45
C ARG A 503 -10.36 -25.61 6.62
N PHE A 504 -11.07 -25.42 5.51
CA PHE A 504 -12.46 -24.99 5.47
C PHE A 504 -13.34 -26.05 4.78
N ALA A 505 -14.63 -25.77 4.67
CA ALA A 505 -15.54 -26.63 3.90
C ALA A 505 -15.06 -26.78 2.44
N PRO A 506 -15.56 -27.78 1.67
CA PRO A 506 -15.13 -28.00 0.29
C PRO A 506 -15.15 -26.71 -0.53
N ALA A 507 -13.96 -26.30 -0.98
CA ALA A 507 -13.68 -25.02 -1.62
C ALA A 507 -12.83 -25.24 -2.89
N ALA A 508 -13.29 -26.16 -3.75
CA ALA A 508 -12.55 -26.65 -4.91
C ALA A 508 -12.22 -25.53 -5.92
N VAL A 509 -13.08 -24.53 -6.05
CA VAL A 509 -12.85 -23.37 -6.93
C VAL A 509 -11.76 -22.47 -6.34
N GLN A 510 -11.83 -22.15 -5.04
CA GLN A 510 -10.79 -21.38 -4.34
C GLN A 510 -9.43 -22.11 -4.34
N GLU A 511 -9.42 -23.42 -4.10
CA GLU A 511 -8.23 -24.28 -4.20
C GLU A 511 -7.58 -24.18 -5.57
N ARG A 512 -8.39 -24.36 -6.63
CA ARG A 512 -7.89 -24.36 -8.00
C ARG A 512 -7.32 -23.00 -8.39
N LEU A 513 -8.01 -21.90 -8.08
CA LEU A 513 -7.52 -20.53 -8.34
C LEU A 513 -6.23 -20.21 -7.58
N SER A 514 -6.17 -20.59 -6.29
CA SER A 514 -4.97 -20.47 -5.46
C SER A 514 -3.78 -21.21 -6.08
N CYS A 515 -4.00 -22.44 -6.58
CA CYS A 515 -2.95 -23.19 -7.26
C CYS A 515 -2.55 -22.60 -8.60
N MET A 516 -3.47 -22.03 -9.38
CA MET A 516 -3.12 -21.30 -10.61
C MET A 516 -2.20 -20.12 -10.32
N ALA A 517 -2.49 -19.35 -9.27
CA ALA A 517 -1.66 -18.23 -8.85
C ALA A 517 -0.27 -18.70 -8.41
N ARG A 518 -0.21 -19.65 -7.47
CA ARG A 518 1.04 -20.22 -6.92
C ARG A 518 1.92 -20.87 -7.99
N ASN A 519 1.34 -21.70 -8.84
CA ASN A 519 2.12 -22.47 -9.83
C ASN A 519 2.72 -21.60 -10.94
N ASN A 520 2.16 -20.41 -11.14
CA ASN A 520 2.61 -19.46 -12.16
C ASN A 520 3.27 -18.21 -11.55
N SER A 521 3.42 -18.16 -10.22
CA SER A 521 3.98 -17.02 -9.49
C SER A 521 3.38 -15.67 -9.88
N ILE A 522 2.06 -15.61 -10.05
CA ILE A 522 1.31 -14.44 -10.54
C ILE A 522 0.11 -14.16 -9.64
N TYR A 523 -0.23 -12.89 -9.42
CA TYR A 523 -1.49 -12.54 -8.77
C TYR A 523 -2.66 -12.87 -9.71
N VAL A 524 -3.65 -13.61 -9.21
CA VAL A 524 -4.85 -13.97 -9.98
C VAL A 524 -6.06 -13.29 -9.35
N VAL A 525 -6.75 -12.49 -10.16
CA VAL A 525 -8.02 -11.86 -9.80
C VAL A 525 -9.13 -12.56 -10.56
N ALA A 526 -10.13 -13.05 -9.83
CA ALA A 526 -11.27 -13.75 -10.40
C ALA A 526 -12.57 -13.35 -9.71
N ASN A 527 -13.69 -13.56 -10.39
CA ASN A 527 -15.03 -13.39 -9.85
C ASN A 527 -15.71 -14.75 -9.70
N ILE A 528 -16.16 -15.04 -8.47
CA ILE A 528 -16.88 -16.26 -8.11
C ILE A 528 -18.08 -15.92 -7.20
N GLY A 529 -18.91 -16.91 -6.87
CA GLY A 529 -20.07 -16.71 -6.02
C GLY A 529 -19.80 -17.12 -4.57
N ASP A 530 -20.11 -16.23 -3.62
CA ASP A 530 -20.04 -16.52 -2.18
C ASP A 530 -21.41 -16.88 -1.61
N LYS A 531 -21.44 -17.77 -0.62
CA LYS A 531 -22.62 -18.01 0.22
C LYS A 531 -22.26 -17.84 1.69
N LYS A 532 -23.14 -17.17 2.43
CA LYS A 532 -22.99 -16.95 3.88
C LYS A 532 -24.23 -17.41 4.62
N PRO A 533 -24.14 -18.48 5.44
CA PRO A 533 -25.29 -18.91 6.23
C PRO A 533 -25.69 -17.82 7.23
N CYS A 534 -26.99 -17.60 7.38
CA CYS A 534 -27.54 -16.68 8.37
C CYS A 534 -28.73 -17.34 9.08
N ASN A 535 -29.22 -16.73 10.15
CA ASN A 535 -30.36 -17.26 10.90
C ASN A 535 -31.32 -16.12 11.28
N SER A 536 -32.45 -16.47 11.90
CA SER A 536 -33.51 -15.53 12.24
C SER A 536 -33.12 -14.45 13.28
N SER A 537 -31.92 -14.52 13.88
CA SER A 537 -31.41 -13.43 14.73
C SER A 537 -30.90 -12.25 13.90
N ASP A 538 -30.55 -12.47 12.63
CA ASP A 538 -30.29 -11.41 11.66
C ASP A 538 -31.61 -11.01 10.97
N PRO A 539 -32.11 -9.77 11.20
CA PRO A 539 -33.39 -9.34 10.64
C PRO A 539 -33.36 -9.17 9.11
N LYS A 540 -32.19 -9.11 8.48
CA LYS A 540 -32.03 -9.03 7.02
C LYS A 540 -31.78 -10.38 6.37
N CYS A 541 -31.66 -11.46 7.15
CA CYS A 541 -31.40 -12.80 6.62
C CYS A 541 -32.49 -13.23 5.63
N PRO A 542 -32.13 -13.60 4.39
CA PRO A 542 -33.09 -14.08 3.41
C PRO A 542 -33.86 -15.31 3.92
N SER A 543 -35.10 -15.49 3.44
CA SER A 543 -36.00 -16.56 3.90
C SER A 543 -35.45 -17.98 3.69
N ASN A 544 -34.51 -18.16 2.76
CA ASN A 544 -33.80 -19.41 2.49
C ASN A 544 -32.57 -19.64 3.40
N GLY A 545 -32.32 -18.74 4.37
CA GLY A 545 -31.35 -18.94 5.46
C GLY A 545 -29.90 -18.64 5.11
N HIS A 546 -29.63 -17.94 4.01
CA HIS A 546 -28.28 -17.58 3.60
C HIS A 546 -28.27 -16.36 2.68
N TYR A 547 -27.18 -15.60 2.74
CA TYR A 547 -26.83 -14.60 1.74
C TYR A 547 -26.06 -15.23 0.58
N GLN A 548 -26.17 -14.64 -0.61
CA GLN A 548 -25.45 -15.01 -1.82
C GLN A 548 -24.83 -13.75 -2.42
N TYR A 549 -23.52 -13.73 -2.67
CA TYR A 549 -22.85 -12.52 -3.17
C TYR A 549 -22.08 -12.80 -4.47
N ASN A 550 -22.17 -11.84 -5.40
CA ASN A 550 -21.22 -11.71 -6.51
C ASN A 550 -19.88 -11.25 -5.92
N THR A 551 -18.81 -12.03 -6.10
CA THR A 551 -17.62 -11.92 -5.25
C THR A 551 -16.33 -11.94 -6.05
N ASN A 552 -15.60 -10.83 -6.02
CA ASN A 552 -14.21 -10.84 -6.47
C ASN A 552 -13.31 -11.46 -5.39
N VAL A 553 -12.36 -12.29 -5.82
CA VAL A 553 -11.29 -12.84 -4.99
C VAL A 553 -9.94 -12.55 -5.63
N VAL A 554 -8.93 -12.33 -4.79
CA VAL A 554 -7.55 -12.14 -5.24
C VAL A 554 -6.64 -13.12 -4.51
N PHE A 555 -5.90 -13.89 -5.30
CA PHE A 555 -4.82 -14.75 -4.82
C PHE A 555 -3.48 -14.12 -5.18
N ASP A 556 -2.57 -14.01 -4.22
CA ASP A 556 -1.20 -13.57 -4.49
C ASP A 556 -0.36 -14.63 -5.21
N SER A 557 0.86 -14.28 -5.59
CA SER A 557 1.80 -15.17 -6.30
C SER A 557 2.18 -16.43 -5.53
N GLU A 558 1.89 -16.53 -4.22
CA GLU A 558 2.11 -17.74 -3.41
C GLU A 558 0.84 -18.60 -3.28
N GLY A 559 -0.29 -18.09 -3.81
CA GLY A 559 -1.61 -18.69 -3.74
C GLY A 559 -2.43 -18.27 -2.51
N LYS A 560 -2.01 -17.26 -1.74
CA LYS A 560 -2.74 -16.82 -0.56
C LYS A 560 -3.93 -15.95 -0.95
N LEU A 561 -5.08 -16.17 -0.31
CA LEU A 561 -6.23 -15.27 -0.43
C LEU A 561 -5.90 -13.92 0.25
N VAL A 562 -5.78 -12.85 -0.54
CA VAL A 562 -5.40 -11.51 -0.05
C VAL A 562 -6.52 -10.49 -0.12
N ALA A 563 -7.56 -10.72 -0.94
CA ALA A 563 -8.74 -9.88 -0.98
C ALA A 563 -10.00 -10.69 -1.31
N ARG A 564 -11.12 -10.25 -0.73
CA ARG A 564 -12.49 -10.67 -1.06
C ARG A 564 -13.36 -9.42 -1.08
N TYR A 565 -14.11 -9.21 -2.16
CA TYR A 565 -15.02 -8.07 -2.31
C TYR A 565 -16.38 -8.56 -2.80
N HIS A 566 -17.44 -8.23 -2.07
CA HIS A 566 -18.81 -8.45 -2.52
C HIS A 566 -19.33 -7.23 -3.29
N LYS A 567 -19.81 -7.46 -4.52
CA LYS A 567 -20.40 -6.40 -5.37
C LYS A 567 -21.51 -5.67 -4.63
N TYR A 568 -21.39 -4.35 -4.55
CA TYR A 568 -22.34 -3.53 -3.80
C TYR A 568 -23.51 -3.09 -4.67
N ASN A 569 -23.21 -2.52 -5.84
CA ASN A 569 -24.21 -1.98 -6.77
C ASN A 569 -24.60 -3.07 -7.79
N LEU A 570 -25.60 -3.87 -7.43
CA LEU A 570 -26.14 -4.91 -8.33
C LEU A 570 -26.89 -4.27 -9.50
N PHE A 571 -26.69 -4.81 -10.70
CA PHE A 571 -27.47 -4.48 -11.87
C PHE A 571 -28.88 -5.09 -11.78
N MET A 572 -29.87 -4.49 -12.45
CA MET A 572 -31.28 -4.85 -12.23
C MET A 572 -31.62 -6.33 -12.44
N SER A 573 -30.85 -7.03 -13.28
CA SER A 573 -31.08 -8.44 -13.62
C SER A 573 -30.45 -9.42 -12.63
N GLU A 574 -29.58 -8.96 -11.71
CA GLU A 574 -28.84 -9.79 -10.76
C GLU A 574 -29.69 -10.22 -9.55
N THR A 575 -30.87 -10.78 -9.82
CA THR A 575 -31.83 -11.22 -8.79
C THR A 575 -31.35 -12.41 -7.96
N GLN A 576 -30.28 -13.07 -8.39
CA GLN A 576 -29.65 -14.19 -7.71
C GLN A 576 -28.74 -13.78 -6.55
N PHE A 577 -28.32 -12.51 -6.46
CA PHE A 577 -27.40 -12.02 -5.44
C PHE A 577 -28.08 -11.06 -4.45
N ASP A 578 -27.50 -10.94 -3.28
CA ASP A 578 -27.81 -9.95 -2.25
C ASP A 578 -26.77 -8.83 -2.31
N SER A 579 -27.16 -7.60 -2.00
CA SER A 579 -26.20 -6.52 -1.74
C SER A 579 -25.69 -6.63 -0.29
N PRO A 580 -24.40 -6.40 -0.04
CA PRO A 580 -23.86 -6.27 1.31
C PRO A 580 -24.59 -5.22 2.14
N LYS A 581 -24.55 -5.37 3.47
CA LYS A 581 -25.22 -4.43 4.37
C LYS A 581 -24.65 -3.01 4.27
N GLU A 582 -23.33 -2.90 4.11
CA GLU A 582 -22.58 -1.67 3.96
C GLU A 582 -21.58 -1.86 2.81
N PRO A 583 -21.18 -0.79 2.09
CA PRO A 583 -20.16 -0.89 1.05
C PRO A 583 -18.84 -1.42 1.62
N GLU A 584 -18.31 -2.48 1.01
CA GLU A 584 -16.99 -3.00 1.36
C GLU A 584 -15.90 -2.21 0.63
N ILE A 585 -15.01 -1.55 1.38
CA ILE A 585 -13.88 -0.82 0.80
C ILE A 585 -12.63 -1.70 0.86
N VAL A 586 -12.38 -2.45 -0.20
CA VAL A 586 -11.35 -3.52 -0.22
C VAL A 586 -10.09 -3.04 -0.93
N THR A 587 -8.96 -3.11 -0.22
CA THR A 587 -7.63 -2.82 -0.77
C THR A 587 -6.61 -3.83 -0.30
N PHE A 588 -5.55 -4.02 -1.09
CA PHE A 588 -4.37 -4.76 -0.67
C PHE A 588 -3.10 -4.09 -1.24
N ASN A 589 -1.98 -4.30 -0.56
CA ASN A 589 -0.69 -3.75 -0.97
C ASN A 589 0.13 -4.85 -1.66
N THR A 590 0.95 -4.44 -2.63
CA THR A 590 1.92 -5.29 -3.32
C THR A 590 3.28 -4.60 -3.36
N SER A 591 4.30 -5.31 -3.85
CA SER A 591 5.59 -4.70 -4.19
C SER A 591 5.52 -3.78 -5.41
N PHE A 592 4.38 -3.63 -6.08
CA PHE A 592 4.21 -2.82 -7.29
C PHE A 592 2.95 -1.93 -7.22
N GLY A 593 2.64 -1.44 -6.01
CA GLY A 593 1.60 -0.43 -5.77
C GLY A 593 0.46 -0.92 -4.90
N LYS A 594 -0.42 0.02 -4.55
CA LYS A 594 -1.64 -0.23 -3.78
C LYS A 594 -2.83 -0.46 -4.71
N PHE A 595 -3.54 -1.56 -4.50
CA PHE A 595 -4.65 -1.98 -5.35
C PHE A 595 -5.99 -1.79 -4.64
N GLY A 596 -6.97 -1.28 -5.39
CA GLY A 596 -8.39 -1.33 -5.05
C GLY A 596 -9.12 -2.28 -5.99
N ILE A 597 -10.30 -2.74 -5.59
CA ILE A 597 -11.11 -3.66 -6.40
C ILE A 597 -12.59 -3.34 -6.26
N PHE A 598 -13.32 -3.37 -7.38
CA PHE A 598 -14.78 -3.32 -7.46
C PHE A 598 -15.25 -3.97 -8.76
N THR A 599 -16.57 -4.09 -8.97
CA THR A 599 -17.11 -4.92 -10.07
C THR A 599 -18.11 -4.14 -10.92
N CYS A 600 -17.89 -4.12 -12.24
CA CYS A 600 -18.88 -3.72 -13.23
C CYS A 600 -19.64 -2.42 -12.88
N PHE A 601 -20.94 -2.53 -12.63
CA PHE A 601 -21.85 -1.42 -12.39
C PHE A 601 -21.43 -0.50 -11.22
N ASP A 602 -20.60 -0.97 -10.29
CA ASP A 602 -20.00 -0.15 -9.23
C ASP A 602 -19.28 1.11 -9.76
N ILE A 603 -18.75 1.07 -11.00
CA ILE A 603 -18.01 2.19 -11.60
C ILE A 603 -18.85 3.48 -11.74
N LEU A 604 -20.17 3.36 -11.79
CA LEU A 604 -21.11 4.49 -11.93
C LEU A 604 -21.49 5.13 -10.59
N PHE A 605 -21.06 4.57 -9.45
CA PHE A 605 -21.47 4.99 -8.12
C PHE A 605 -20.30 5.50 -7.28
N HIS A 606 -20.62 6.22 -6.21
CA HIS A 606 -19.61 6.77 -5.31
C HIS A 606 -18.88 5.67 -4.53
N ASP A 607 -19.63 4.76 -3.90
CA ASP A 607 -19.04 3.70 -3.10
C ASP A 607 -19.17 2.33 -3.79
N PRO A 608 -18.08 1.55 -3.84
CA PRO A 608 -16.75 1.83 -3.27
C PRO A 608 -15.83 2.66 -4.18
N ALA A 609 -16.18 2.84 -5.46
CA ALA A 609 -15.25 3.23 -6.53
C ALA A 609 -14.52 4.56 -6.28
N VAL A 610 -15.24 5.62 -5.92
CA VAL A 610 -14.67 6.95 -5.62
C VAL A 610 -13.92 6.93 -4.30
N THR A 611 -14.45 6.28 -3.27
CA THR A 611 -13.81 6.18 -1.96
C THR A 611 -12.42 5.51 -2.05
N LEU A 612 -12.27 4.46 -2.86
CA LEU A 612 -10.98 3.79 -3.08
C LEU A 612 -9.91 4.75 -3.60
N VAL A 613 -10.26 5.63 -4.54
CA VAL A 613 -9.30 6.56 -5.16
C VAL A 613 -9.11 7.81 -4.29
N SER A 614 -10.20 8.49 -3.94
CA SER A 614 -10.15 9.80 -3.30
C SER A 614 -9.76 9.76 -1.83
N LYS A 615 -10.11 8.68 -1.10
CA LYS A 615 -9.80 8.56 0.34
C LYS A 615 -8.67 7.59 0.63
N LEU A 616 -8.59 6.48 -0.11
CA LEU A 616 -7.57 5.46 0.14
C LEU A 616 -6.35 5.56 -0.78
N HIS A 617 -6.39 6.44 -1.78
CA HIS A 617 -5.28 6.67 -2.70
C HIS A 617 -4.73 5.37 -3.26
N VAL A 618 -5.58 4.51 -3.82
CA VAL A 618 -5.12 3.35 -4.58
C VAL A 618 -4.38 3.81 -5.84
N ASP A 619 -3.33 3.10 -6.23
CA ASP A 619 -2.55 3.37 -7.45
C ASP A 619 -3.19 2.72 -8.68
N THR A 620 -3.78 1.54 -8.47
CA THR A 620 -4.41 0.73 -9.50
C THR A 620 -5.76 0.18 -9.03
N VAL A 621 -6.74 0.15 -9.93
CA VAL A 621 -8.03 -0.51 -9.73
C VAL A 621 -8.13 -1.78 -10.57
N LEU A 622 -8.57 -2.86 -9.95
CA LEU A 622 -8.91 -4.13 -10.58
C LEU A 622 -10.41 -4.17 -10.85
N PHE A 623 -10.79 -4.47 -12.09
CA PHE A 623 -12.17 -4.35 -12.54
C PHE A 623 -12.62 -5.55 -13.39
N PRO A 624 -13.00 -6.66 -12.75
CA PRO A 624 -13.82 -7.69 -13.37
C PRO A 624 -15.17 -7.10 -13.78
N THR A 625 -15.60 -7.34 -15.02
CA THR A 625 -16.88 -6.83 -15.52
C THR A 625 -17.53 -7.77 -16.54
N ALA A 626 -18.86 -7.70 -16.64
CA ALA A 626 -19.67 -8.31 -17.68
C ALA A 626 -20.56 -7.20 -18.30
N TRP A 627 -19.93 -6.30 -19.04
CA TRP A 627 -20.52 -5.01 -19.42
C TRP A 627 -21.29 -5.10 -20.74
N MET A 628 -22.55 -4.66 -20.75
CA MET A 628 -23.33 -4.53 -21.99
C MET A 628 -23.09 -3.16 -22.60
N ASN A 629 -22.49 -3.10 -23.79
CA ASN A 629 -22.16 -1.83 -24.44
C ASN A 629 -23.42 -1.04 -24.83
N VAL A 630 -23.49 0.22 -24.40
CA VAL A 630 -24.55 1.16 -24.77
C VAL A 630 -23.93 2.44 -25.35
N LEU A 631 -23.87 2.51 -26.68
CA LEU A 631 -23.51 3.74 -27.38
C LEU A 631 -24.56 4.84 -27.14
N PRO A 632 -24.14 6.11 -27.07
CA PRO A 632 -22.82 6.62 -27.44
C PRO A 632 -21.83 6.85 -26.29
N HIS A 633 -22.16 6.56 -25.02
CA HIS A 633 -21.34 6.99 -23.86
C HIS A 633 -21.01 5.89 -22.85
N LEU A 634 -21.62 4.71 -22.97
CA LEU A 634 -21.46 3.61 -22.02
C LEU A 634 -20.95 2.37 -22.76
N THR A 635 -20.01 2.56 -23.69
CA THR A 635 -19.21 1.47 -24.23
C THR A 635 -18.08 1.17 -23.24
N ALA A 636 -17.79 -0.10 -22.96
CA ALA A 636 -16.82 -0.53 -21.97
C ALA A 636 -15.45 0.16 -22.15
N ILE A 637 -14.80 0.00 -23.30
CA ILE A 637 -13.48 0.62 -23.54
C ILE A 637 -13.50 2.16 -23.43
N GLU A 638 -14.64 2.78 -23.76
CA GLU A 638 -14.84 4.23 -23.73
C GLU A 638 -14.92 4.72 -22.29
N PHE A 639 -15.94 4.26 -21.57
CA PHE A 639 -16.24 4.74 -20.23
C PHE A 639 -15.17 4.31 -19.22
N HIS A 640 -14.68 3.06 -19.29
CA HIS A 640 -13.67 2.56 -18.34
C HIS A 640 -12.34 3.32 -18.47
N SER A 641 -11.91 3.63 -19.71
CA SER A 641 -10.68 4.41 -19.93
C SER A 641 -10.85 5.88 -19.55
N ALA A 642 -12.02 6.46 -19.80
CA ALA A 642 -12.35 7.81 -19.36
C ALA A 642 -12.40 7.93 -17.83
N TRP A 643 -12.95 6.92 -17.14
CA TRP A 643 -12.97 6.85 -15.68
C TRP A 643 -11.56 6.79 -15.10
N ALA A 644 -10.68 5.95 -15.65
CA ALA A 644 -9.28 5.85 -15.25
C ALA A 644 -8.54 7.20 -15.39
N MET A 645 -8.75 7.91 -16.51
CA MET A 645 -8.19 9.24 -16.75
C MET A 645 -8.75 10.30 -15.79
N GLY A 646 -10.07 10.35 -15.61
CA GLY A 646 -10.73 11.33 -14.74
C GLY A 646 -10.40 11.14 -13.27
N MET A 647 -10.23 9.89 -12.82
CA MET A 647 -9.84 9.55 -11.45
C MET A 647 -8.33 9.55 -11.22
N GLY A 648 -7.53 9.56 -12.28
CA GLY A 648 -6.08 9.60 -12.21
C GLY A 648 -5.46 8.35 -11.60
N VAL A 649 -5.94 7.16 -12.00
CA VAL A 649 -5.42 5.85 -11.56
C VAL A 649 -5.15 4.91 -12.74
N ASN A 650 -4.31 3.89 -12.51
CA ASN A 650 -4.28 2.75 -13.42
C ASN A 650 -5.57 1.93 -13.26
N PHE A 651 -6.01 1.26 -14.33
CA PHE A 651 -7.26 0.51 -14.34
C PHE A 651 -7.16 -0.73 -15.22
N LEU A 652 -7.48 -1.90 -14.66
CA LEU A 652 -7.46 -3.19 -15.35
C LEU A 652 -8.88 -3.71 -15.54
N ALA A 653 -9.44 -3.47 -16.72
CA ALA A 653 -10.78 -3.93 -17.09
C ALA A 653 -10.70 -5.28 -17.83
N ALA A 654 -11.27 -6.32 -17.23
CA ALA A 654 -11.44 -7.62 -17.86
C ALA A 654 -12.94 -7.88 -18.07
N ASP A 655 -13.37 -7.92 -19.32
CA ASP A 655 -14.78 -8.05 -19.71
C ASP A 655 -15.10 -9.46 -20.22
N THR A 656 -16.37 -9.83 -20.14
CA THR A 656 -16.88 -11.02 -20.81
C THR A 656 -16.97 -10.78 -22.33
N HIS A 657 -16.87 -11.85 -23.11
CA HIS A 657 -17.00 -11.82 -24.56
C HIS A 657 -18.27 -12.55 -24.98
N ASN A 658 -19.29 -11.79 -25.37
CA ASN A 658 -20.56 -12.28 -25.89
C ASN A 658 -21.16 -11.26 -26.85
N THR A 659 -21.05 -11.50 -28.16
CA THR A 659 -21.51 -10.54 -29.17
C THR A 659 -23.04 -10.41 -29.19
N SER A 660 -23.78 -11.43 -28.73
CA SER A 660 -25.25 -11.41 -28.70
C SER A 660 -25.81 -10.44 -27.65
N LEU A 661 -25.06 -10.18 -26.57
CA LEU A 661 -25.40 -9.22 -25.52
C LEU A 661 -24.56 -7.94 -25.61
N ALA A 662 -23.80 -7.76 -26.69
CA ALA A 662 -22.87 -6.66 -26.87
C ALA A 662 -21.85 -6.52 -25.72
N MET A 663 -21.38 -7.66 -25.19
CA MET A 663 -20.33 -7.72 -24.17
C MET A 663 -18.99 -7.97 -24.86
N THR A 664 -18.14 -6.94 -24.87
CA THR A 664 -16.76 -6.95 -25.37
C THR A 664 -16.17 -5.58 -25.05
N GLY A 665 -14.95 -5.53 -24.54
CA GLY A 665 -14.35 -4.25 -24.18
C GLY A 665 -13.38 -4.29 -23.02
N SER A 666 -12.39 -5.17 -23.09
CA SER A 666 -11.32 -5.24 -22.09
C SER A 666 -10.20 -4.25 -22.37
N GLY A 667 -9.45 -3.87 -21.34
CA GLY A 667 -8.28 -3.02 -21.51
C GLY A 667 -7.47 -2.73 -20.26
N ILE A 668 -6.30 -2.15 -20.51
CA ILE A 668 -5.32 -1.72 -19.51
C ILE A 668 -5.13 -0.23 -19.71
N TYR A 669 -5.57 0.56 -18.73
CA TYR A 669 -5.62 2.02 -18.81
C TYR A 669 -4.72 2.67 -17.76
N ALA A 670 -4.06 3.75 -18.15
CA ALA A 670 -3.25 4.60 -17.27
C ALA A 670 -3.85 6.02 -17.22
N PRO A 671 -3.47 6.87 -16.25
CA PRO A 671 -4.03 8.23 -16.12
C PRO A 671 -3.84 9.13 -17.34
N ASP A 672 -2.78 8.89 -18.11
CA ASP A 672 -2.42 9.63 -19.32
C ASP A 672 -2.99 9.00 -20.61
N GLY A 673 -3.67 7.85 -20.51
CA GLY A 673 -4.35 7.20 -21.63
C GLY A 673 -4.27 5.67 -21.62
N PRO A 674 -4.97 5.01 -22.55
CA PRO A 674 -4.99 3.55 -22.64
C PRO A 674 -3.63 3.00 -23.12
N ARG A 675 -3.18 1.89 -22.51
CA ARG A 675 -1.96 1.16 -22.92
C ARG A 675 -2.27 0.01 -23.86
N ALA A 676 -3.37 -0.69 -23.62
CA ALA A 676 -3.91 -1.73 -24.47
C ALA A 676 -5.43 -1.78 -24.32
N PHE A 677 -6.15 -2.10 -25.39
CA PHE A 677 -7.59 -2.31 -25.35
C PHE A 677 -8.00 -3.29 -26.46
N HIS A 678 -9.13 -3.97 -26.25
CA HIS A 678 -9.72 -4.89 -27.21
C HIS A 678 -11.21 -4.61 -27.32
N TYR A 679 -11.74 -4.66 -28.54
CA TYR A 679 -13.16 -4.60 -28.83
C TYR A 679 -13.42 -5.38 -30.11
N ASN A 680 -14.39 -6.31 -30.06
CA ASN A 680 -14.64 -7.21 -31.18
C ASN A 680 -16.07 -7.75 -31.12
N MET A 681 -16.90 -7.29 -32.07
CA MET A 681 -18.28 -7.75 -32.27
C MET A 681 -18.42 -8.76 -33.41
N GLU A 682 -17.31 -9.23 -33.99
CA GLU A 682 -17.31 -10.06 -35.21
C GLU A 682 -17.08 -11.55 -34.94
N THR A 683 -16.30 -11.88 -33.91
CA THR A 683 -15.98 -13.27 -33.54
C THR A 683 -16.34 -13.54 -32.09
N GLU A 684 -16.24 -14.80 -31.64
CA GLU A 684 -16.56 -15.22 -30.26
C GLU A 684 -15.29 -15.76 -29.54
N ASN A 685 -14.13 -15.14 -29.81
CA ASN A 685 -12.85 -15.58 -29.27
C ASN A 685 -12.47 -14.73 -28.06
N GLY A 686 -12.00 -15.38 -26.99
CA GLY A 686 -11.34 -14.66 -25.90
C GLY A 686 -10.03 -14.01 -26.32
N HIS A 687 -9.56 -13.02 -25.56
CA HIS A 687 -8.38 -12.23 -25.90
C HIS A 687 -7.56 -11.85 -24.67
N LEU A 688 -6.25 -12.12 -24.70
CA LEU A 688 -5.31 -11.72 -23.65
C LEU A 688 -4.63 -10.40 -24.04
N LEU A 689 -4.70 -9.41 -23.15
CA LEU A 689 -3.94 -8.18 -23.24
C LEU A 689 -2.88 -8.15 -22.15
N VAL A 690 -1.66 -7.73 -22.50
CA VAL A 690 -0.54 -7.56 -21.58
C VAL A 690 0.11 -6.20 -21.84
N ALA A 691 0.34 -5.42 -20.79
CA ALA A 691 1.01 -4.13 -20.90
C ALA A 691 1.75 -3.76 -19.61
N GLU A 692 2.79 -2.95 -19.74
CA GLU A 692 3.52 -2.37 -18.61
C GLU A 692 2.82 -1.12 -18.07
N LEU A 693 2.77 -0.98 -16.75
CA LEU A 693 2.22 0.16 -16.04
C LEU A 693 3.22 0.65 -14.99
N SER A 694 3.17 1.94 -14.67
CA SER A 694 3.88 2.46 -13.49
C SER A 694 3.17 1.99 -12.23
N SER A 695 3.93 1.52 -11.25
CA SER A 695 3.41 1.08 -9.95
C SER A 695 2.77 2.22 -9.16
N GLN A 696 3.27 3.44 -9.34
CA GLN A 696 2.79 4.65 -8.66
C GLN A 696 2.63 5.79 -9.66
N PRO A 697 1.54 5.78 -10.46
CA PRO A 697 1.39 6.74 -11.54
C PRO A 697 1.34 8.19 -11.04
N ARG A 698 0.92 8.44 -9.79
CA ARG A 698 0.94 9.76 -9.13
C ARG A 698 2.33 10.37 -8.97
N LEU A 699 3.37 9.55 -8.91
CA LEU A 699 4.76 10.01 -8.83
C LEU A 699 5.39 10.17 -10.22
N SER A 700 4.71 9.73 -11.28
CA SER A 700 5.20 9.87 -12.64
C SER A 700 5.28 11.35 -13.04
N PRO A 701 6.35 11.78 -13.73
CA PRO A 701 6.42 13.12 -14.32
C PRO A 701 5.30 13.40 -15.33
N THR A 702 4.68 12.36 -15.88
CA THR A 702 3.55 12.44 -16.83
C THR A 702 2.18 12.48 -16.15
N TYR A 703 2.12 12.49 -14.81
CA TYR A 703 0.86 12.50 -14.09
C TYR A 703 0.05 13.79 -14.40
N PRO A 704 -1.24 13.67 -14.73
CA PRO A 704 -2.08 14.84 -15.01
C PRO A 704 -2.12 15.81 -13.82
N SER A 705 -2.04 17.11 -14.10
CA SER A 705 -2.27 18.14 -13.08
C SER A 705 -3.73 18.12 -12.61
N ALA A 706 -3.98 18.55 -11.37
CA ALA A 706 -5.35 18.69 -10.87
C ALA A 706 -6.20 19.56 -11.81
N ILE A 707 -7.39 19.07 -12.15
CA ILE A 707 -8.28 19.67 -13.15
C ILE A 707 -9.39 20.43 -12.42
N ASN A 708 -9.62 21.68 -12.82
CA ASN A 708 -10.85 22.40 -12.49
C ASN A 708 -11.76 22.41 -13.71
N TRP A 709 -12.70 21.46 -13.75
CA TRP A 709 -13.58 21.20 -14.90
C TRP A 709 -14.43 22.39 -15.34
N SER A 710 -14.70 23.35 -14.45
CA SER A 710 -15.54 24.51 -14.72
C SER A 710 -14.77 25.80 -15.01
N ALA A 711 -13.45 25.83 -14.81
CA ALA A 711 -12.66 27.06 -14.80
C ALA A 711 -12.71 27.82 -16.14
N TYR A 712 -12.45 27.14 -17.26
CA TYR A 712 -12.53 27.76 -18.57
C TYR A 712 -13.97 28.15 -18.91
N ALA A 713 -14.91 27.22 -18.76
CA ALA A 713 -16.31 27.38 -19.17
C ALA A 713 -16.99 28.55 -18.47
N THR A 714 -16.70 28.78 -17.19
CA THR A 714 -17.26 29.93 -16.43
C THR A 714 -16.61 31.27 -16.78
N SER A 715 -15.39 31.26 -17.35
CA SER A 715 -14.67 32.48 -17.71
C SER A 715 -15.05 33.05 -19.08
N VAL A 716 -15.58 32.22 -19.98
CA VAL A 716 -15.91 32.60 -21.35
C VAL A 716 -17.33 33.13 -21.47
N LYS A 717 -17.52 34.14 -22.33
CA LYS A 717 -18.88 34.56 -22.72
C LYS A 717 -19.49 33.47 -23.60
N GLN A 718 -20.79 33.22 -23.43
CA GLN A 718 -21.54 32.33 -24.32
C GLN A 718 -21.28 32.72 -25.78
N PHE A 719 -20.93 31.73 -26.62
CA PHE A 719 -20.88 31.94 -28.05
C PHE A 719 -22.29 32.26 -28.56
N SER A 720 -22.41 33.07 -29.63
CA SER A 720 -23.70 33.60 -30.11
C SER A 720 -24.80 32.52 -30.09
N PRO A 721 -25.92 32.73 -29.38
CA PRO A 721 -26.99 31.76 -29.30
C PRO A 721 -27.56 31.49 -30.70
N ASP A 722 -27.70 30.22 -31.07
CA ASP A 722 -28.39 29.82 -32.30
C ASP A 722 -29.88 29.64 -31.97
N ASP A 723 -30.77 30.19 -32.81
CA ASP A 723 -32.24 30.14 -32.64
C ASP A 723 -32.86 28.75 -32.92
N HIS A 724 -32.04 27.69 -33.00
CA HIS A 724 -32.41 26.37 -33.51
C HIS A 724 -32.06 25.20 -32.57
N ASN A 725 -32.09 25.43 -31.24
CA ASN A 725 -31.99 24.33 -30.29
C ASN A 725 -33.18 23.36 -30.42
N PHE A 726 -32.91 22.07 -30.32
CA PHE A 726 -33.93 21.01 -30.33
C PHE A 726 -33.68 19.99 -29.22
N SER A 727 -34.69 19.17 -28.92
CA SER A 727 -34.54 18.08 -27.96
C SER A 727 -34.23 16.77 -28.70
N GLY A 728 -33.31 15.98 -28.14
CA GLY A 728 -33.11 14.59 -28.53
C GLY A 728 -32.96 13.71 -27.30
N VAL A 729 -32.84 12.40 -27.51
CA VAL A 729 -32.78 11.42 -26.43
C VAL A 729 -31.51 10.60 -26.57
N ILE A 730 -30.70 10.57 -25.52
CA ILE A 730 -29.56 9.66 -25.39
C ILE A 730 -29.86 8.77 -24.20
N PHE A 731 -29.85 7.45 -24.39
CA PHE A 731 -30.07 6.47 -23.32
C PHE A 731 -31.21 6.88 -22.36
N PHE A 732 -32.39 7.13 -22.92
CA PHE A 732 -33.62 7.57 -22.22
C PHE A 732 -33.61 8.98 -21.61
N ASP A 733 -32.47 9.66 -21.58
CA ASP A 733 -32.34 11.02 -21.07
C ASP A 733 -32.57 12.07 -22.16
N LYS A 734 -33.29 13.13 -21.79
CA LYS A 734 -33.69 14.20 -22.74
C LYS A 734 -32.66 15.31 -22.78
N PHE A 735 -31.80 15.30 -23.80
CA PHE A 735 -30.77 16.30 -24.04
C PHE A 735 -31.32 17.54 -24.77
N THR A 736 -30.63 18.66 -24.61
CA THR A 736 -30.79 19.86 -25.46
C THR A 736 -29.63 19.90 -26.45
N PHE A 737 -29.93 19.90 -27.75
CA PHE A 737 -28.96 19.85 -28.84
C PHE A 737 -28.97 21.12 -29.71
N THR A 738 -27.83 21.39 -30.32
CA THR A 738 -27.67 22.31 -31.46
C THR A 738 -26.84 21.66 -32.56
N GLU A 739 -27.23 21.87 -33.83
CA GLU A 739 -26.54 21.30 -34.99
C GLU A 739 -25.25 22.06 -35.34
N LEU A 740 -24.23 21.33 -35.80
CA LEU A 740 -23.00 21.88 -36.39
C LEU A 740 -23.20 22.10 -37.90
N THR A 741 -23.84 23.22 -38.26
CA THR A 741 -24.20 23.51 -39.65
C THR A 741 -23.02 23.87 -40.56
N LYS A 742 -21.89 24.32 -40.00
CA LYS A 742 -20.68 24.74 -40.74
C LYS A 742 -19.51 23.76 -40.50
N PRO A 743 -18.51 23.69 -41.40
CA PRO A 743 -17.32 22.84 -41.20
C PRO A 743 -16.43 23.32 -40.04
N GLU A 744 -16.50 24.59 -39.67
CA GLU A 744 -15.81 25.14 -38.50
C GLU A 744 -16.71 26.13 -37.76
N GLY A 745 -16.52 26.25 -36.45
CA GLY A 745 -17.28 27.20 -35.65
C GLY A 745 -17.14 27.04 -34.15
N ASN A 746 -17.80 27.95 -33.44
CA ASN A 746 -17.95 27.92 -31.99
C ASN A 746 -19.44 27.80 -31.66
N ARG A 747 -19.79 26.94 -30.69
CA ARG A 747 -21.18 26.66 -30.29
C ARG A 747 -21.31 26.57 -28.78
N THR A 748 -22.44 27.03 -28.27
CA THR A 748 -22.82 26.88 -26.88
C THR A 748 -24.25 26.38 -26.79
N VAL A 749 -24.49 25.38 -25.95
CA VAL A 749 -25.81 24.87 -25.62
C VAL A 749 -25.89 24.69 -24.11
N CYS A 750 -27.03 25.03 -23.51
CA CYS A 750 -27.22 24.90 -22.08
C CYS A 750 -28.49 24.11 -21.76
N GLN A 751 -28.44 23.35 -20.68
CA GLN A 751 -29.59 22.72 -20.06
C GLN A 751 -29.46 22.89 -18.53
N LYS A 752 -30.46 23.54 -17.91
CA LYS A 752 -30.43 23.93 -16.50
C LYS A 752 -29.14 24.70 -16.14
N ASP A 753 -28.31 24.17 -15.24
CA ASP A 753 -27.11 24.82 -14.72
C ASP A 753 -25.86 24.49 -15.56
N LEU A 754 -25.96 23.50 -16.46
CA LEU A 754 -24.86 23.11 -17.35
C LEU A 754 -24.92 23.86 -18.69
N CYS A 755 -23.88 24.61 -18.99
CA CYS A 755 -23.59 25.16 -20.32
C CYS A 755 -22.35 24.49 -20.91
N CYS A 756 -22.48 23.95 -22.11
CA CYS A 756 -21.43 23.26 -22.85
C CYS A 756 -20.91 24.14 -23.98
N HIS A 757 -19.59 24.25 -24.11
CA HIS A 757 -18.91 25.08 -25.09
C HIS A 757 -18.03 24.22 -25.99
N LEU A 758 -18.20 24.35 -27.30
CA LEU A 758 -17.42 23.65 -28.31
C LEU A 758 -16.81 24.64 -29.30
N SER A 759 -15.52 24.50 -29.55
CA SER A 759 -14.83 25.04 -30.73
C SER A 759 -14.37 23.86 -31.58
N TYR A 760 -14.64 23.87 -32.88
CA TYR A 760 -14.32 22.74 -33.75
C TYR A 760 -13.93 23.16 -35.17
N ARG A 761 -13.15 22.30 -35.84
CA ARG A 761 -12.82 22.36 -37.27
C ARG A 761 -12.79 20.95 -37.83
N MET A 762 -13.71 20.66 -38.75
CA MET A 762 -13.77 19.41 -39.51
C MET A 762 -12.73 19.46 -40.64
N VAL A 763 -12.12 18.31 -40.97
CA VAL A 763 -11.26 18.17 -42.16
C VAL A 763 -12.09 18.38 -43.42
N GLU A 764 -13.26 17.73 -43.46
CA GLU A 764 -14.27 17.88 -44.50
C GLU A 764 -15.63 17.61 -43.85
N LYS A 765 -16.62 18.45 -44.15
CA LYS A 765 -18.00 18.22 -43.72
C LYS A 765 -18.69 17.33 -44.76
N GLN A 766 -19.03 16.10 -44.37
CA GLN A 766 -19.81 15.20 -45.22
C GLN A 766 -21.26 15.68 -45.31
N GLU A 767 -21.85 15.67 -46.52
CA GLU A 767 -23.22 16.15 -46.74
C GLU A 767 -24.29 15.19 -46.16
N ASP A 768 -23.94 13.92 -45.99
CA ASP A 768 -24.80 12.85 -45.48
C ASP A 768 -24.59 12.55 -43.98
N GLU A 769 -23.70 13.28 -43.31
CA GLU A 769 -23.48 13.17 -41.86
C GLU A 769 -23.85 14.45 -41.12
N VAL A 770 -24.52 14.29 -39.98
CA VAL A 770 -24.88 15.38 -39.08
C VAL A 770 -24.19 15.19 -37.74
N TYR A 771 -23.60 16.28 -37.23
CA TYR A 771 -23.02 16.35 -35.89
C TYR A 771 -23.76 17.40 -35.06
N VAL A 772 -23.89 17.12 -33.76
CA VAL A 772 -24.56 18.01 -32.80
C VAL A 772 -23.69 18.21 -31.57
N LEU A 773 -23.85 19.37 -30.93
CA LEU A 773 -23.42 19.62 -29.55
C LEU A 773 -24.63 19.48 -28.64
N GLY A 774 -24.50 18.72 -27.55
CA GLY A 774 -25.55 18.46 -26.57
C GLY A 774 -25.14 18.81 -25.14
N ALA A 775 -26.14 19.19 -24.33
CA ALA A 775 -26.03 19.34 -22.88
C ALA A 775 -27.14 18.54 -22.18
N PHE A 776 -26.78 17.86 -21.09
CA PHE A 776 -27.71 17.24 -20.15
C PHE A 776 -27.36 17.58 -18.71
N ASP A 777 -28.37 17.89 -17.90
CA ASP A 777 -28.25 18.10 -16.46
C ASP A 777 -29.50 17.53 -15.79
N GLY A 778 -29.42 16.34 -15.21
CA GLY A 778 -30.58 15.66 -14.66
C GLY A 778 -30.32 14.29 -14.05
N LEU A 779 -31.37 13.76 -13.42
CA LEU A 779 -31.38 12.41 -12.87
C LEU A 779 -31.73 11.40 -13.97
N HIS A 780 -30.82 10.47 -14.21
CA HIS A 780 -31.08 9.25 -14.97
C HIS A 780 -31.84 8.27 -14.07
N VAL A 781 -32.83 7.54 -14.62
CA VAL A 781 -33.73 6.67 -13.84
C VAL A 781 -34.01 5.30 -14.47
N VAL A 782 -33.55 5.07 -15.71
CA VAL A 782 -33.87 3.84 -16.44
C VAL A 782 -32.70 2.89 -16.28
N GLU A 783 -32.91 1.69 -15.73
CA GLU A 783 -31.80 0.75 -15.46
C GLU A 783 -30.83 1.17 -14.34
N GLY A 784 -31.12 2.26 -13.62
CA GLY A 784 -30.43 2.73 -12.43
C GLY A 784 -30.80 4.17 -12.12
N GLU A 785 -30.57 4.61 -10.89
CA GLU A 785 -30.83 6.00 -10.48
C GLU A 785 -29.51 6.72 -10.17
N TYR A 786 -29.14 7.69 -11.01
CA TYR A 786 -27.91 8.44 -10.86
C TYR A 786 -27.94 9.79 -11.58
N TYR A 787 -27.41 10.84 -10.96
CA TYR A 787 -27.43 12.21 -11.47
C TYR A 787 -26.26 12.50 -12.41
N LEU A 788 -26.56 12.98 -13.62
CA LEU A 788 -25.59 13.24 -14.67
C LEU A 788 -25.53 14.73 -15.02
N GLN A 789 -24.31 15.19 -15.34
CA GLN A 789 -24.07 16.38 -16.13
C GLN A 789 -23.21 15.98 -17.31
N ILE A 790 -23.67 16.18 -18.55
CA ILE A 790 -22.96 15.70 -19.75
C ILE A 790 -22.88 16.80 -20.80
N CYS A 791 -21.67 17.03 -21.30
CA CYS A 791 -21.43 17.80 -22.52
C CYS A 791 -20.92 16.86 -23.60
N THR A 792 -21.55 16.85 -24.78
CA THR A 792 -21.21 15.88 -25.84
C THR A 792 -21.24 16.50 -27.23
N LEU A 793 -20.19 16.28 -28.01
CA LEU A 793 -20.20 16.37 -29.47
C LEU A 793 -20.43 14.95 -30.00
N LEU A 794 -21.48 14.70 -30.78
CA LEU A 794 -21.75 13.37 -31.32
C LEU A 794 -22.25 13.38 -32.76
N LYS A 795 -22.02 12.26 -33.45
CA LYS A 795 -22.55 11.96 -34.78
C LYS A 795 -23.98 11.41 -34.67
N CYS A 796 -24.90 11.97 -35.43
CA CYS A 796 -26.27 11.46 -35.54
C CYS A 796 -26.34 10.22 -36.46
N LYS A 797 -27.27 9.31 -36.20
CA LYS A 797 -27.40 8.07 -36.99
C LYS A 797 -27.75 8.34 -38.46
N SER A 798 -28.53 9.38 -38.72
CA SER A 798 -28.90 9.83 -40.06
C SER A 798 -28.96 11.36 -40.11
N THR A 799 -29.28 11.90 -41.28
CA THR A 799 -29.51 13.34 -41.47
C THR A 799 -30.80 13.85 -40.79
N ASP A 800 -31.69 12.97 -40.31
CA ASP A 800 -32.83 13.37 -39.47
C ASP A 800 -32.35 13.65 -38.04
N LEU A 801 -32.49 14.90 -37.60
CA LEU A 801 -32.11 15.38 -36.26
C LEU A 801 -32.77 14.58 -35.12
N LYS A 802 -33.91 13.94 -35.35
CA LYS A 802 -34.55 13.06 -34.35
C LYS A 802 -33.74 11.79 -34.03
N THR A 803 -32.77 11.47 -34.88
CA THR A 803 -31.90 10.30 -34.70
C THR A 803 -30.61 10.62 -33.93
N CYS A 804 -30.37 11.88 -33.60
CA CYS A 804 -29.25 12.29 -32.76
C CYS A 804 -29.40 11.72 -31.35
N GLY A 805 -28.38 10.98 -30.89
CA GLY A 805 -28.41 10.22 -29.63
C GLY A 805 -28.69 8.72 -29.78
N GLN A 806 -29.09 8.25 -30.97
CA GLN A 806 -29.19 6.82 -31.24
C GLN A 806 -27.80 6.18 -31.42
N PRO A 807 -27.63 4.87 -31.15
CA PRO A 807 -26.35 4.17 -31.34
C PRO A 807 -25.79 4.27 -32.76
N VAL A 808 -24.50 4.61 -32.86
CA VAL A 808 -23.76 4.69 -34.13
C VAL A 808 -22.35 4.12 -33.95
N ALA A 809 -22.00 3.12 -34.76
CA ALA A 809 -20.67 2.50 -34.74
C ALA A 809 -19.73 3.03 -35.83
N THR A 810 -20.23 3.72 -36.86
CA THR A 810 -19.44 4.19 -38.01
C THR A 810 -19.69 5.65 -38.35
N ALA A 811 -18.61 6.34 -38.74
CA ALA A 811 -18.63 7.71 -39.24
C ALA A 811 -17.55 7.91 -40.32
N HIS A 812 -17.65 9.01 -41.07
CA HIS A 812 -16.71 9.38 -42.13
C HIS A 812 -16.06 10.76 -41.89
N THR A 813 -16.69 11.62 -41.10
CA THR A 813 -16.18 12.96 -40.77
C THR A 813 -15.04 12.91 -39.77
N ARG A 814 -13.88 13.45 -40.18
CA ARG A 814 -12.71 13.66 -39.33
C ARG A 814 -12.65 15.09 -38.81
N PHE A 815 -12.11 15.27 -37.61
CA PHE A 815 -11.91 16.58 -37.01
C PHE A 815 -10.43 16.93 -37.01
N GLU A 816 -10.06 18.07 -37.58
CA GLU A 816 -8.71 18.62 -37.49
C GLU A 816 -8.46 19.20 -36.10
N ALA A 817 -9.49 19.82 -35.51
CA ALA A 817 -9.43 20.31 -34.13
C ALA A 817 -10.79 20.25 -33.43
N PHE A 818 -10.78 19.96 -32.13
CA PHE A 818 -11.91 20.19 -31.23
C PHE A 818 -11.43 20.68 -29.86
N SER A 819 -12.28 21.42 -29.17
CA SER A 819 -12.11 21.87 -27.79
C SER A 819 -13.47 21.93 -27.11
N LEU A 820 -13.74 20.99 -26.20
CA LEU A 820 -14.99 20.85 -25.46
C LEU A 820 -14.78 21.22 -23.97
N SER A 821 -15.74 21.91 -23.37
CA SER A 821 -15.75 22.24 -21.94
C SER A 821 -17.18 22.48 -21.43
N GLY A 822 -17.40 22.45 -20.12
CA GLY A 822 -18.73 22.67 -19.53
C GLY A 822 -18.68 23.30 -18.14
N THR A 823 -19.76 23.96 -17.72
CA THR A 823 -19.90 24.54 -16.37
C THR A 823 -20.29 23.48 -15.34
N PHE A 824 -19.50 22.41 -15.24
CA PHE A 824 -19.78 21.28 -14.34
C PHE A 824 -19.85 21.71 -12.87
N GLY A 825 -20.87 21.23 -12.16
CA GLY A 825 -21.06 21.40 -10.72
C GLY A 825 -20.41 20.30 -9.87
N THR A 826 -19.63 19.42 -10.50
CA THR A 826 -18.93 18.28 -9.89
C THR A 826 -17.45 18.29 -10.29
N SER A 827 -16.60 17.72 -9.44
CA SER A 827 -15.20 17.44 -9.77
C SER A 827 -14.99 16.10 -10.48
N TYR A 828 -16.02 15.24 -10.51
CA TYR A 828 -15.97 13.91 -11.09
C TYR A 828 -16.49 13.93 -12.53
N VAL A 829 -15.58 14.19 -13.47
CA VAL A 829 -15.85 14.24 -14.90
C VAL A 829 -14.89 13.31 -15.64
N PHE A 830 -15.43 12.51 -16.54
CA PHE A 830 -14.74 11.46 -17.28
C PHE A 830 -14.66 11.85 -18.76
N PRO A 831 -13.46 12.13 -19.29
CA PRO A 831 -13.27 12.57 -20.67
C PRO A 831 -13.27 11.41 -21.67
N GLU A 832 -14.19 11.44 -22.62
CA GLU A 832 -14.41 10.37 -23.60
C GLU A 832 -14.12 10.86 -25.02
N VAL A 833 -13.38 10.05 -25.78
CA VAL A 833 -13.19 10.24 -27.22
C VAL A 833 -13.28 8.89 -27.89
N LEU A 834 -14.34 8.71 -28.69
CA LEU A 834 -14.58 7.47 -29.42
C LEU A 834 -14.61 7.73 -30.93
N LEU A 835 -13.84 6.94 -31.65
CA LEU A 835 -13.69 7.00 -33.10
C LEU A 835 -14.50 5.90 -33.78
N SER A 836 -14.69 6.03 -35.09
CA SER A 836 -15.40 5.07 -35.94
C SER A 836 -14.85 3.65 -35.74
N GLU A 837 -15.74 2.66 -35.82
CA GLU A 837 -15.50 1.25 -35.49
C GLU A 837 -15.24 1.02 -34.00
N VAL A 838 -15.75 1.92 -33.14
CA VAL A 838 -15.66 1.82 -31.67
C VAL A 838 -14.20 1.69 -31.23
N GLN A 839 -13.38 2.68 -31.61
CA GLN A 839 -11.95 2.70 -31.34
C GLN A 839 -11.59 3.87 -30.43
N LEU A 840 -10.68 3.64 -29.47
CA LEU A 840 -10.11 4.72 -28.65
C LEU A 840 -9.11 5.55 -29.47
N ALA A 841 -8.79 6.74 -28.95
CA ALA A 841 -7.88 7.71 -29.57
C ALA A 841 -6.61 7.98 -28.71
N PRO A 842 -5.79 6.96 -28.38
CA PRO A 842 -4.61 7.13 -27.52
C PRO A 842 -3.65 8.19 -28.05
N GLY A 843 -3.34 9.19 -27.23
CA GLY A 843 -2.38 10.25 -27.59
C GLY A 843 -2.88 11.28 -28.60
N GLU A 844 -4.16 11.23 -29.01
CA GLU A 844 -4.72 12.19 -29.98
C GLU A 844 -5.42 13.39 -29.32
N PHE A 845 -5.65 13.31 -28.01
CA PHE A 845 -6.31 14.34 -27.21
C PHE A 845 -5.61 14.57 -25.87
N GLN A 846 -5.96 15.68 -25.22
CA GLN A 846 -5.48 16.04 -23.90
C GLN A 846 -6.56 16.77 -23.12
N VAL A 847 -6.56 16.59 -21.80
CA VAL A 847 -7.32 17.42 -20.87
C VAL A 847 -6.41 18.48 -20.26
N LEU A 848 -6.85 19.73 -20.34
CA LEU A 848 -6.16 20.88 -19.74
C LEU A 848 -6.62 21.09 -18.30
N SER A 849 -5.78 21.71 -17.48
CA SER A 849 -6.06 21.99 -16.06
C SER A 849 -7.27 22.91 -15.85
N ASP A 850 -7.70 23.64 -16.88
CA ASP A 850 -8.88 24.52 -16.85
C ASP A 850 -10.18 23.83 -17.32
N GLY A 851 -10.16 22.50 -17.49
CA GLY A 851 -11.35 21.70 -17.77
C GLY A 851 -11.69 21.51 -19.24
N ARG A 852 -10.79 21.89 -20.16
CA ARG A 852 -10.98 21.68 -21.60
C ARG A 852 -10.45 20.32 -22.05
N LEU A 853 -11.28 19.59 -22.80
CA LEU A 853 -10.89 18.42 -23.59
C LEU A 853 -10.57 18.87 -25.01
N ILE A 854 -9.30 18.76 -25.42
CA ILE A 854 -8.80 19.25 -26.71
C ILE A 854 -8.14 18.16 -27.54
N SER A 855 -8.17 18.31 -28.86
CA SER A 855 -7.35 17.51 -29.78
C SER A 855 -5.89 18.00 -29.82
N GLN A 856 -4.91 17.10 -29.88
CA GLN A 856 -3.48 17.47 -30.04
C GLN A 856 -3.02 17.51 -31.50
N SER A 857 -3.42 16.54 -32.32
CA SER A 857 -2.94 16.38 -33.71
C SER A 857 -4.06 16.15 -34.74
N GLY A 858 -5.31 16.49 -34.37
CA GLY A 858 -6.51 16.08 -35.09
C GLY A 858 -6.78 14.58 -34.97
N ALA A 859 -8.02 14.16 -35.24
CA ALA A 859 -8.43 12.77 -35.12
C ALA A 859 -7.91 11.92 -36.29
N SER A 860 -7.27 10.80 -35.98
CA SER A 860 -6.72 9.85 -36.95
C SER A 860 -7.81 9.17 -37.77
N LYS A 861 -8.92 8.82 -37.12
CA LYS A 861 -10.14 8.25 -37.69
C LYS A 861 -11.34 9.21 -37.56
N PRO A 862 -12.43 8.97 -38.27
CA PRO A 862 -13.67 9.72 -38.09
C PRO A 862 -14.19 9.63 -36.65
N VAL A 863 -14.77 10.72 -36.15
CA VAL A 863 -15.18 10.84 -34.74
C VAL A 863 -16.62 10.36 -34.58
N LEU A 864 -16.89 9.46 -33.62
CA LEU A 864 -18.26 9.13 -33.20
C LEU A 864 -18.74 10.13 -32.15
N THR A 865 -17.92 10.33 -31.12
CA THR A 865 -18.24 11.22 -30.00
C THR A 865 -16.99 11.81 -29.34
N VAL A 866 -17.12 13.01 -28.80
CA VAL A 866 -16.21 13.65 -27.85
C VAL A 866 -17.07 14.15 -26.70
N THR A 867 -16.88 13.59 -25.51
CA THR A 867 -17.79 13.80 -24.38
C THR A 867 -17.05 14.08 -23.08
N LEU A 868 -17.65 14.90 -22.24
CA LEU A 868 -17.29 15.09 -20.85
C LEU A 868 -18.46 14.57 -20.02
N PHE A 869 -18.30 13.38 -19.45
CA PHE A 869 -19.32 12.67 -18.69
C PHE A 869 -19.15 12.96 -17.19
N GLY A 870 -20.02 13.78 -16.61
CA GLY A 870 -19.96 14.20 -15.22
C GLY A 870 -20.94 13.44 -14.32
N ARG A 871 -20.46 12.96 -13.16
CA ARG A 871 -21.29 12.37 -12.10
C ARG A 871 -21.40 13.30 -10.91
N TRP A 872 -22.63 13.58 -10.48
CA TRP A 872 -22.90 14.38 -9.29
C TRP A 872 -23.49 13.50 -8.18
N TYR A 873 -22.61 12.72 -7.54
CA TYR A 873 -23.00 11.68 -6.59
C TYR A 873 -23.85 12.19 -5.42
N GLU A 874 -23.62 13.42 -4.93
CA GLU A 874 -24.40 14.02 -3.83
C GLU A 874 -25.85 14.34 -4.21
N LYS A 875 -26.19 14.29 -5.51
CA LYS A 875 -27.56 14.46 -6.02
C LYS A 875 -28.22 13.13 -6.36
N ASP A 876 -27.54 12.00 -6.20
CA ASP A 876 -28.17 10.69 -6.34
C ASP A 876 -29.21 10.49 -5.24
N PRO A 877 -30.30 9.76 -5.50
CA PRO A 877 -31.25 9.36 -4.47
C PRO A 877 -30.56 8.52 -3.37
N PRO A 878 -31.00 8.67 -2.10
CA PRO A 878 -30.40 7.96 -0.96
C PRO A 878 -30.70 6.46 -0.91
#